data_AF-A0A2E6EQ06-F1
#
_entry.id   AF-A0A2E6EQ06-F1
#
_cell.length_a   1.000
_cell.length_b   1.000
_cell.length_c   1.000
_cell.angle_alpha   90.00
_cell.angle_beta   90.00
_cell.angle_gamma   90.00
#
_symmetry.space_group_name_H-M   'P 1'
#
loop_
_entity.id
_entity.type
_entity.pdbx_description
1 polymer ?
#
loop_
_entity_poly.entity_id
_entity_poly.type
_entity_poly.pdbx_seq_one_letter_code
_entity_poly.pdbx_strand_id
1 'polypeptide(L)'
;MKDICIHGHFYQPTRLNPWTNRLDPQPSAAPFRNWNERIAFECYAPNMAARLLDAEGKLRATSNNYGWISFDIGPTLLTWIASEHPVLLEALRLADRNSIERFGKGSAIAQPYHHPILPLCDAQDRATEIRWGLAVFEQTFERPADGIWLPETAIDLASLDSVADAGPSFVILAPHQIDSIRTAHGNWQPATEQDCANRAFRIELPSGRSIKALVYDGSTSRGVAFEGLLNDGNRFAQRMVEAAAQTGLTVVATDGESYGHHHTFGEMALSCAIAAIQQRSDARLTNTASWLAANPPTQEARILEPSSWSCAHGVGRWSRDCGCRMDSSRGWHQRWRGPLRDSLERLRDQAREALQPIGETLFTEPNKARSGYGEVLSGAQPFDSWYAEQSAPTGDPAKALQWLEVHRHLLAMFTSCAWFFDEVSGIEPLQNLRHAAAATGQLRELCGVDLSPQLEADLNQIPSNLGTELLIKTIQQNLEPSPIRSETSSFCLTDKRAGVLLPVSALDGPGPIGSLDGARDFIDWMADAGVGVWQVLPLVPTDDHGSPYSSWSTFSGNPDLVGLRGCAEAGLLDPEAELARTECVDYERTRAQKRPRVLAAARTLLSRPDHPWFAELQRFVTTAPWATDAALFHAIKERQEGAPWWLWPAQLRSFDPDAVAQASAELADEVENWRAALFIFEHQWGAVRRYAAARGIRLVGDMPIYVGRDSADVWAHQQLFQLDALGFPLKVAGVPPDAYSETGQLWGNPLFEWAAMEQDGYRWWIERVRRTLQHCDVLRIDHFIGFARYWAVDAEAEHAASGEWIPGPGRAVFDAIEAELGRLPLIAEDLGLVDESTLALRDALGLPGMKVLQFGLDGDPSNPHGIDNHVPLSVAYTGTHDSSTTRGWWEAQDAERRSELGLGEDGRTATRRMVRMALSSTSFWTILPVQDVLGLGDEARMNRPGTLGGNWVWRLPKDALDEPITKALREDIMNAGRAKRA
;
A
#
# COMPACT_ATOMS: atom_id res chain seq x y z
N MET A 1 17.18 28.98 -39.83
CA MET A 1 16.42 28.11 -38.90
C MET A 1 17.34 27.78 -37.75
N LYS A 2 16.94 28.04 -36.51
CA LYS A 2 17.70 27.69 -35.29
C LYS A 2 17.16 26.38 -34.72
N ASP A 3 18.03 25.45 -34.39
CA ASP A 3 17.66 24.17 -33.78
C ASP A 3 17.69 24.29 -32.25
N ILE A 4 16.67 23.76 -31.57
CA ILE A 4 16.56 23.77 -30.12
C ILE A 4 16.44 22.33 -29.62
N CYS A 5 17.34 21.93 -28.74
CA CYS A 5 17.37 20.62 -28.09
C CYS A 5 17.33 20.81 -26.58
N ILE A 6 16.43 20.09 -25.91
CA ILE A 6 16.30 20.08 -24.46
C ILE A 6 16.53 18.64 -24.02
N HIS A 7 17.31 18.44 -22.95
CA HIS A 7 17.57 17.15 -22.32
C HIS A 7 17.16 17.21 -20.85
N GLY A 8 16.29 16.31 -20.42
CA GLY A 8 15.94 16.11 -19.02
C GLY A 8 16.49 14.77 -18.51
N HIS A 9 17.31 14.82 -17.46
CA HIS A 9 17.82 13.64 -16.77
C HIS A 9 16.91 13.28 -15.58
N PHE A 10 16.09 12.23 -15.70
CA PHE A 10 15.13 11.83 -14.67
C PHE A 10 15.62 10.60 -13.93
N TYR A 11 16.02 10.75 -12.67
CA TYR A 11 16.59 9.64 -11.93
C TYR A 11 16.35 9.81 -10.43
N GLN A 12 16.12 8.68 -9.76
CA GLN A 12 16.12 8.61 -8.31
C GLN A 12 17.11 7.54 -7.87
N PRO A 13 17.85 7.77 -6.76
CA PRO A 13 18.70 6.74 -6.19
C PRO A 13 17.93 5.45 -5.92
N THR A 14 18.60 4.31 -6.07
CA THR A 14 18.02 3.01 -5.72
C THR A 14 17.72 2.98 -4.22
N ARG A 15 16.48 3.32 -3.87
CA ARG A 15 15.95 3.27 -2.49
C ARG A 15 15.33 1.91 -2.17
N LEU A 16 15.52 0.94 -3.06
CA LEU A 16 15.05 -0.42 -2.87
C LEU A 16 15.75 -1.01 -1.66
N ASN A 17 14.97 -1.61 -0.77
CA ASN A 17 15.50 -2.44 0.29
C ASN A 17 16.29 -3.60 -0.34
N PRO A 18 17.59 -3.77 0.00
CA PRO A 18 18.44 -4.76 -0.66
C PRO A 18 17.92 -6.20 -0.57
N TRP A 19 17.16 -6.53 0.49
CA TRP A 19 16.68 -7.87 0.75
C TRP A 19 15.29 -8.15 0.17
N THR A 20 14.42 -7.14 0.10
CA THR A 20 13.05 -7.31 -0.42
C THR A 20 12.87 -6.80 -1.85
N ASN A 21 13.86 -6.05 -2.35
CA ASN A 21 13.83 -5.37 -3.64
C ASN A 21 12.58 -4.47 -3.83
N ARG A 22 12.06 -3.91 -2.73
CA ARG A 22 10.90 -3.00 -2.68
C ARG A 22 11.28 -1.69 -2.00
N LEU A 23 10.55 -0.62 -2.29
CA LEU A 23 10.74 0.66 -1.61
C LEU A 23 10.16 0.61 -0.19
N ASP A 24 10.97 0.93 0.81
CA ASP A 24 10.51 1.11 2.18
C ASP A 24 9.78 2.47 2.32
N PRO A 25 8.83 2.62 3.26
CA PRO A 25 8.25 3.92 3.58
C PRO A 25 9.29 4.94 4.04
N GLN A 26 9.17 6.19 3.59
CA GLN A 26 10.07 7.27 3.93
C GLN A 26 9.25 8.47 4.44
N PRO A 27 9.24 8.72 5.77
CA PRO A 27 8.40 9.78 6.36
C PRO A 27 8.60 11.17 5.76
N SER A 28 9.79 11.47 5.25
CA SER A 28 10.08 12.75 4.60
C SER A 28 9.36 12.94 3.24
N ALA A 29 8.79 11.88 2.66
CA ALA A 29 8.04 11.92 1.42
C ALA A 29 6.53 12.22 1.60
N ALA A 30 6.06 12.43 2.83
CA ALA A 30 4.65 12.69 3.12
C ALA A 30 4.05 13.80 2.23
N PRO A 31 2.79 13.65 1.75
CA PRO A 31 1.82 12.59 2.10
C PRO A 31 2.02 11.24 1.40
N PHE A 32 3.01 11.10 0.52
CA PHE A 32 3.29 9.87 -0.22
C PHE A 32 4.10 8.89 0.62
N ARG A 33 4.01 7.58 0.32
CA ARG A 33 4.68 6.53 1.09
C ARG A 33 6.20 6.63 0.97
N ASN A 34 6.69 6.95 -0.22
CA ASN A 34 8.11 7.06 -0.53
C ASN A 34 8.36 8.17 -1.56
N TRP A 35 9.62 8.55 -1.72
CA TRP A 35 10.00 9.65 -2.61
C TRP A 35 9.80 9.35 -4.09
N ASN A 36 9.83 8.08 -4.53
CA ASN A 36 9.57 7.74 -5.93
C ASN A 36 8.10 8.04 -6.28
N GLU A 37 7.15 7.65 -5.44
CA GLU A 37 5.72 7.96 -5.61
C GLU A 37 5.48 9.47 -5.64
N ARG A 38 6.09 10.20 -4.71
CA ARG A 38 5.98 11.66 -4.63
C ARG A 38 6.44 12.34 -5.92
N ILE A 39 7.63 12.01 -6.38
CA ILE A 39 8.22 12.66 -7.56
C ILE A 39 7.54 12.19 -8.84
N ALA A 40 7.04 10.95 -8.88
CA ALA A 40 6.20 10.50 -9.97
C ALA A 40 4.92 11.34 -10.09
N PHE A 41 4.28 11.64 -8.95
CA PHE A 41 3.11 12.52 -8.91
C PHE A 41 3.43 13.97 -9.24
N GLU A 42 4.52 14.52 -8.69
CA GLU A 42 4.87 15.93 -8.81
C GLU A 42 5.60 16.27 -10.13
N CYS A 43 6.22 15.30 -10.80
CA CYS A 43 7.05 15.54 -11.98
C CYS A 43 6.82 14.55 -13.13
N TYR A 44 6.98 13.24 -12.91
CA TYR A 44 7.02 12.29 -14.04
C TYR A 44 5.67 12.16 -14.75
N ALA A 45 4.60 11.93 -14.00
CA ALA A 45 3.24 11.83 -14.54
C ALA A 45 2.72 13.18 -15.08
N PRO A 46 2.96 14.33 -14.46
CA PRO A 46 2.62 15.61 -15.07
C PRO A 46 3.25 15.85 -16.45
N ASN A 47 4.48 15.39 -16.69
CA ASN A 47 5.14 15.58 -17.99
C ASN A 47 4.56 14.72 -19.12
N MET A 48 3.88 13.59 -18.84
CA MET A 48 3.20 12.82 -19.89
C MET A 48 1.93 13.51 -20.42
N ALA A 49 1.34 14.43 -19.66
CA ALA A 49 0.09 15.12 -20.00
C ALA A 49 0.09 16.58 -19.50
N ALA A 50 1.16 17.31 -19.77
CA ALA A 50 1.34 18.68 -19.30
C ALA A 50 0.27 19.61 -19.89
N ARG A 51 -0.38 20.39 -19.03
CA ARG A 51 -1.48 21.28 -19.40
C ARG A 51 -0.95 22.56 -20.05
N LEU A 52 -1.53 22.93 -21.19
CA LEU A 52 -1.36 24.24 -21.83
C LEU A 52 -2.61 25.06 -21.59
N LEU A 53 -2.44 26.24 -21.00
CA LEU A 53 -3.55 27.16 -20.72
C LEU A 53 -3.63 28.28 -21.77
N ASP A 54 -4.82 28.81 -22.02
CA ASP A 54 -5.03 30.04 -22.78
C ASP A 54 -4.84 31.31 -21.92
N ALA A 55 -5.04 32.49 -22.50
CA ALA A 55 -4.83 33.77 -21.82
C ALA A 55 -5.79 33.99 -20.64
N GLU A 56 -6.93 33.30 -20.64
CA GLU A 56 -7.95 33.32 -19.61
C GLU A 56 -7.73 32.23 -18.53
N GLY A 57 -6.65 31.45 -18.64
CA GLY A 57 -6.30 30.39 -17.69
C GLY A 57 -7.07 29.09 -17.88
N LYS A 58 -7.78 28.91 -19.00
CA LYS A 58 -8.51 27.68 -19.32
C LYS A 58 -7.62 26.70 -20.06
N LEU A 59 -7.88 25.41 -19.88
CA LEU A 59 -7.16 24.35 -20.58
C LEU A 59 -7.41 24.45 -22.10
N ARG A 60 -6.34 24.70 -22.86
CA ARG A 60 -6.33 24.75 -24.32
C ARG A 60 -5.98 23.40 -24.92
N ALA A 61 -4.97 22.73 -24.38
CA ALA A 61 -4.45 21.46 -24.87
C ALA A 61 -3.64 20.74 -23.78
N THR A 62 -3.31 19.47 -24.02
CA THR A 62 -2.31 18.73 -23.25
C THR A 62 -1.17 18.30 -24.16
N SER A 63 0.02 18.18 -23.60
CA SER A 63 1.23 17.77 -24.33
C SER A 63 2.02 16.75 -23.52
N ASN A 64 2.45 15.68 -24.18
CA ASN A 64 3.47 14.79 -23.63
C ASN A 64 4.84 15.40 -23.91
N ASN A 65 5.43 16.04 -22.90
CA ASN A 65 6.71 16.76 -23.03
C ASN A 65 7.86 15.84 -23.44
N TYR A 66 7.87 14.59 -22.98
CA TYR A 66 8.89 13.59 -23.33
C TYR A 66 8.99 13.37 -24.84
N GLY A 67 7.89 13.54 -25.57
CA GLY A 67 7.88 13.39 -27.03
C GLY A 67 8.57 14.53 -27.76
N TRP A 68 8.91 15.63 -27.08
CA TRP A 68 9.47 16.86 -27.67
C TRP A 68 10.88 17.18 -27.19
N ILE A 69 11.32 16.56 -26.10
CA ILE A 69 12.67 16.72 -25.53
C ILE A 69 13.45 15.41 -25.66
N SER A 70 14.77 15.46 -25.60
CA SER A 70 15.57 14.28 -25.27
C SER A 70 15.44 14.00 -23.77
N PHE A 71 15.49 12.74 -23.36
CA PHE A 71 15.45 12.40 -21.94
C PHE A 71 16.13 11.07 -21.67
N ASP A 72 16.55 10.87 -20.43
CA ASP A 72 16.88 9.56 -19.90
C ASP A 72 16.10 9.33 -18.61
N ILE A 73 15.78 8.07 -18.34
CA ILE A 73 15.22 7.63 -17.06
C ILE A 73 16.13 6.55 -16.49
N GLY A 74 16.53 6.71 -15.23
CA GLY A 74 17.38 5.74 -14.54
C GLY A 74 16.83 4.31 -14.61
N PRO A 75 17.66 3.28 -14.88
CA PRO A 75 17.18 1.91 -15.08
C PRO A 75 16.41 1.34 -13.88
N THR A 76 16.88 1.56 -12.65
CA THR A 76 16.16 1.14 -11.43
C THR A 76 14.82 1.85 -11.26
N LEU A 77 14.71 3.10 -11.71
CA LEU A 77 13.47 3.86 -11.72
C LEU A 77 12.52 3.34 -12.81
N LEU A 78 13.02 2.98 -14.00
CA LEU A 78 12.21 2.34 -15.05
C LEU A 78 11.64 0.99 -14.59
N THR A 79 12.43 0.15 -13.93
CA THR A 79 11.95 -1.11 -13.35
C THR A 79 10.82 -0.87 -12.35
N TRP A 80 10.93 0.15 -11.50
CA TRP A 80 9.87 0.53 -10.55
C TRP A 80 8.64 1.13 -11.26
N ILE A 81 8.82 2.00 -12.26
CA ILE A 81 7.72 2.54 -13.07
C ILE A 81 6.97 1.40 -13.77
N ALA A 82 7.67 0.38 -14.26
CA ALA A 82 7.05 -0.75 -14.92
C ALA A 82 6.14 -1.56 -13.99
N SER A 83 6.48 -1.68 -12.71
CA SER A 83 5.64 -2.39 -11.73
C SER A 83 4.51 -1.51 -11.17
N GLU A 84 4.79 -0.26 -10.80
CA GLU A 84 3.84 0.58 -10.05
C GLU A 84 3.05 1.56 -10.93
N HIS A 85 3.57 1.95 -12.10
CA HIS A 85 2.98 2.98 -12.95
C HIS A 85 2.98 2.58 -14.45
N PRO A 86 2.28 1.49 -14.83
CA PRO A 86 2.28 0.99 -16.21
C PRO A 86 1.78 2.02 -17.24
N VAL A 87 0.87 2.93 -16.84
CA VAL A 87 0.37 4.02 -17.71
C VAL A 87 1.49 5.02 -18.04
N LEU A 88 2.33 5.36 -17.06
CA LEU A 88 3.47 6.25 -17.27
C LEU A 88 4.50 5.58 -18.18
N LEU A 89 4.77 4.28 -18.00
CA LEU A 89 5.66 3.52 -18.87
C LEU A 89 5.20 3.58 -20.34
N GLU A 90 3.92 3.33 -20.59
CA GLU A 90 3.37 3.39 -21.94
C GLU A 90 3.40 4.81 -22.53
N ALA A 91 3.20 5.85 -21.71
CA ALA A 91 3.33 7.23 -22.16
C ALA A 91 4.77 7.58 -22.57
N LEU A 92 5.79 7.04 -21.89
CA LEU A 92 7.19 7.20 -22.24
C LEU A 92 7.54 6.47 -23.55
N ARG A 93 7.07 5.23 -23.70
CA ARG A 93 7.20 4.45 -24.95
C ARG A 93 6.55 5.17 -26.13
N LEU A 94 5.34 5.68 -25.93
CA LEU A 94 4.62 6.45 -26.94
C LEU A 94 5.34 7.76 -27.29
N ALA A 95 5.86 8.47 -26.30
CA ALA A 95 6.67 9.67 -26.51
C ALA A 95 7.89 9.38 -27.40
N ASP A 96 8.62 8.30 -27.12
CA ASP A 96 9.79 7.91 -27.89
C ASP A 96 9.43 7.54 -29.34
N ARG A 97 8.37 6.73 -29.55
CA ARG A 97 7.86 6.40 -30.88
C ARG A 97 7.43 7.62 -31.68
N ASN A 98 6.69 8.54 -31.04
CA ASN A 98 6.28 9.80 -31.66
C ASN A 98 7.48 10.68 -32.04
N SER A 99 8.54 10.65 -31.23
CA SER A 99 9.80 11.33 -31.51
C SER A 99 10.50 10.74 -32.75
N ILE A 100 10.50 9.41 -32.90
CA ILE A 100 11.03 8.72 -34.10
C ILE A 100 10.26 9.16 -35.35
N GLU A 101 8.93 9.15 -35.32
CA GLU A 101 8.11 9.56 -36.46
C GLU A 101 8.38 11.03 -36.85
N ARG A 102 8.56 11.89 -35.85
CA ARG A 102 8.72 13.33 -36.05
C ARG A 102 10.12 13.76 -36.46
N PHE A 103 11.14 13.23 -35.78
CA PHE A 103 12.52 13.68 -35.89
C PHE A 103 13.43 12.66 -36.59
N GLY A 104 12.98 11.41 -36.76
CA GLY A 104 13.73 10.32 -37.37
C GLY A 104 14.53 9.47 -36.38
N LYS A 105 14.69 9.93 -35.14
CA LYS A 105 15.31 9.19 -34.02
C LYS A 105 14.49 9.36 -32.75
N GLY A 106 14.61 8.44 -31.81
CA GLY A 106 13.91 8.51 -30.53
C GLY A 106 14.50 9.58 -29.61
N SER A 107 13.68 9.98 -28.63
CA SER A 107 14.01 10.98 -27.61
C SER A 107 14.71 10.36 -26.39
N ALA A 108 14.39 9.10 -26.08
CA ALA A 108 14.97 8.39 -24.95
C ALA A 108 16.43 8.00 -25.25
N ILE A 109 17.32 8.23 -24.27
CA ILE A 109 18.69 7.72 -24.27
C ILE A 109 18.93 6.88 -23.00
N ALA A 110 19.93 6.00 -23.04
CA ALA A 110 20.21 5.09 -21.93
C ALA A 110 20.97 5.78 -20.79
N GLN A 111 21.13 5.07 -19.67
CA GLN A 111 21.97 5.46 -18.54
C GLN A 111 22.54 4.18 -17.89
N PRO A 112 23.77 4.19 -17.32
CA PRO A 112 24.27 3.11 -16.47
C PRO A 112 23.31 2.74 -15.32
N TYR A 113 23.26 1.44 -14.98
CA TYR A 113 22.20 0.83 -14.16
C TYR A 113 21.99 1.45 -12.79
N HIS A 114 23.02 1.53 -11.94
CA HIS A 114 22.91 2.09 -10.58
C HIS A 114 23.31 3.57 -10.48
N HIS A 115 23.47 4.26 -11.61
CA HIS A 115 23.99 5.64 -11.63
C HIS A 115 25.37 5.82 -10.90
N PRO A 116 26.39 4.99 -11.15
CA PRO A 116 27.72 5.16 -10.57
C PRO A 116 28.58 6.18 -11.34
N ILE A 117 29.59 6.74 -10.67
CA ILE A 117 30.59 7.60 -11.31
C ILE A 117 31.61 6.73 -12.06
N LEU A 118 31.39 6.56 -13.37
CA LEU A 118 32.16 5.62 -14.20
C LEU A 118 33.68 5.80 -14.17
N PRO A 119 34.26 7.03 -14.13
CA PRO A 119 35.72 7.20 -14.01
C PRO A 119 36.31 6.65 -12.71
N LEU A 120 35.47 6.37 -11.71
CA LEU A 120 35.88 5.76 -10.46
C LEU A 120 35.57 4.26 -10.42
N CYS A 121 34.91 3.70 -11.43
CA CYS A 121 34.71 2.26 -11.56
C CYS A 121 35.96 1.61 -12.16
N ASP A 122 36.28 0.40 -11.72
CA ASP A 122 37.22 -0.45 -12.47
C ASP A 122 36.60 -0.83 -13.84
N ALA A 123 37.44 -1.39 -14.73
CA ALA A 123 37.01 -1.71 -16.09
C ALA A 123 35.86 -2.72 -16.15
N GLN A 124 35.80 -3.68 -15.21
CA GLN A 124 34.77 -4.71 -15.20
C GLN A 124 33.43 -4.16 -14.74
N ASP A 125 33.44 -3.34 -13.69
CA ASP A 125 32.24 -2.69 -13.13
C ASP A 125 31.65 -1.71 -14.11
N ARG A 126 32.51 -0.90 -14.72
CA ARG A 126 32.11 0.06 -15.73
C ARG A 126 31.41 -0.62 -16.91
N ALA A 127 31.99 -1.70 -17.43
CA ALA A 127 31.37 -2.46 -18.52
C ALA A 127 30.03 -3.10 -18.10
N THR A 128 29.96 -3.62 -16.87
CA THR A 128 28.73 -4.26 -16.35
C THR A 128 27.60 -3.26 -16.17
N GLU A 129 27.87 -2.10 -15.56
CA GLU A 129 26.91 -1.03 -15.33
C GLU A 129 26.34 -0.45 -16.62
N ILE A 130 27.18 -0.29 -17.65
CA ILE A 130 26.75 0.14 -18.97
C ILE A 130 25.86 -0.92 -19.61
N ARG A 131 26.27 -2.20 -19.64
CA ARG A 131 25.49 -3.28 -20.27
C ARG A 131 24.15 -3.50 -19.59
N TRP A 132 24.10 -3.50 -18.26
CA TRP A 132 22.85 -3.64 -17.52
C TRP A 132 21.89 -2.48 -17.81
N GLY A 133 22.40 -1.25 -17.86
CA GLY A 133 21.61 -0.08 -18.23
C GLY A 133 21.04 -0.16 -19.64
N LEU A 134 21.86 -0.63 -20.61
CA LEU A 134 21.42 -0.84 -21.99
C LEU A 134 20.37 -1.93 -22.11
N ALA A 135 20.49 -3.04 -21.38
CA ALA A 135 19.50 -4.12 -21.39
C ALA A 135 18.11 -3.62 -20.92
N VAL A 136 18.07 -2.83 -19.84
CA VAL A 136 16.81 -2.22 -19.36
C VAL A 136 16.25 -1.24 -20.39
N PHE A 137 17.10 -0.42 -21.00
CA PHE A 137 16.68 0.51 -22.04
C PHE A 137 16.06 -0.22 -23.24
N GLU A 138 16.74 -1.25 -23.76
CA GLU A 138 16.30 -2.00 -24.94
C GLU A 138 15.00 -2.73 -24.68
N GLN A 139 14.84 -3.35 -23.51
CA GLN A 139 13.59 -3.98 -23.10
C GLN A 139 12.45 -2.96 -22.91
N THR A 140 12.78 -1.76 -22.46
CA THR A 140 11.78 -0.70 -22.23
C THR A 140 11.31 -0.07 -23.53
N PHE A 141 12.22 0.34 -24.41
CA PHE A 141 11.89 1.13 -25.61
C PHE A 141 11.90 0.32 -26.91
N GLU A 142 12.18 -0.98 -26.83
CA GLU A 142 12.15 -1.94 -27.96
C GLU A 142 13.08 -1.54 -29.12
N ARG A 143 14.20 -0.88 -28.79
CA ARG A 143 15.25 -0.48 -29.73
C ARG A 143 16.59 -0.27 -29.02
N PRO A 144 17.72 -0.37 -29.73
CA PRO A 144 19.02 0.03 -29.19
C PRO A 144 19.07 1.53 -28.88
N ALA A 145 19.89 1.89 -27.89
CA ALA A 145 20.12 3.28 -27.51
C ALA A 145 21.09 3.98 -28.49
N ASP A 146 20.69 5.12 -29.06
CA ASP A 146 21.58 5.92 -29.91
C ASP A 146 22.69 6.64 -29.11
N GLY A 147 22.41 6.96 -27.84
CA GLY A 147 23.31 7.66 -26.93
C GLY A 147 23.08 7.25 -25.47
N ILE A 148 23.93 7.75 -24.58
CA ILE A 148 23.88 7.45 -23.16
C ILE A 148 24.14 8.71 -22.31
N TRP A 149 23.32 8.93 -21.29
CA TRP A 149 23.59 9.90 -20.23
C TRP A 149 24.53 9.27 -19.21
N LEU A 150 25.67 9.91 -18.96
CA LEU A 150 26.61 9.45 -17.95
C LEU A 150 26.26 10.10 -16.60
N PRO A 151 26.24 9.34 -15.49
CA PRO A 151 25.95 9.87 -14.17
C PRO A 151 26.80 11.09 -13.86
N GLU A 152 26.14 12.20 -13.56
CA GLU A 152 26.79 13.49 -13.29
C GLU A 152 27.65 14.02 -14.46
N THR A 153 27.36 13.55 -15.68
CA THR A 153 28.19 13.70 -16.89
C THR A 153 29.67 13.35 -16.65
N ALA A 154 29.94 12.46 -15.68
CA ALA A 154 31.30 12.17 -15.27
C ALA A 154 32.05 11.35 -16.34
N ILE A 155 33.22 11.85 -16.77
CA ILE A 155 33.98 11.26 -17.88
C ILE A 155 35.48 11.17 -17.63
N ASP A 156 36.05 10.17 -18.27
CA ASP A 156 37.45 9.99 -18.64
C ASP A 156 37.49 9.21 -19.97
N LEU A 157 38.67 9.08 -20.58
CA LEU A 157 38.80 8.36 -21.85
C LEU A 157 38.42 6.89 -21.72
N ALA A 158 38.71 6.27 -20.57
CA ALA A 158 38.40 4.87 -20.31
C ALA A 158 36.88 4.61 -20.27
N SER A 159 36.10 5.55 -19.72
CA SER A 159 34.64 5.47 -19.69
C SER A 159 34.03 5.70 -21.05
N LEU A 160 34.50 6.70 -21.78
CA LEU A 160 34.03 6.95 -23.16
C LEU A 160 34.35 5.78 -24.09
N ASP A 161 35.48 5.11 -23.91
CA ASP A 161 35.84 3.92 -24.67
C ASP A 161 34.93 2.73 -24.32
N SER A 162 34.61 2.51 -23.05
CA SER A 162 33.63 1.50 -22.64
C SER A 162 32.22 1.77 -23.19
N VAL A 163 31.82 3.04 -23.30
CA VAL A 163 30.55 3.41 -23.94
C VAL A 163 30.58 3.10 -25.44
N ALA A 164 31.63 3.54 -26.14
CA ALA A 164 31.76 3.30 -27.57
C ALA A 164 31.85 1.80 -27.92
N ASP A 165 32.48 1.00 -27.05
CA ASP A 165 32.51 -0.47 -27.17
C ASP A 165 31.12 -1.10 -27.02
N ALA A 166 30.28 -0.54 -26.14
CA ALA A 166 28.95 -1.06 -25.84
C ALA A 166 27.87 -0.68 -26.89
N GLY A 167 28.16 0.26 -27.79
CA GLY A 167 27.27 0.61 -28.91
C GLY A 167 26.73 2.04 -28.97
N PRO A 168 26.44 2.74 -27.84
CA PRO A 168 25.99 4.13 -27.91
C PRO A 168 26.97 5.05 -28.64
N SER A 169 26.44 5.91 -29.51
CA SER A 169 27.22 6.69 -30.46
C SER A 169 27.57 8.11 -29.97
N PHE A 170 26.92 8.57 -28.90
CA PHE A 170 27.16 9.90 -28.35
C PHE A 170 26.91 10.00 -26.84
N VAL A 171 27.49 11.06 -26.26
CA VAL A 171 27.26 11.54 -24.89
C VAL A 171 26.95 13.04 -24.88
N ILE A 172 26.39 13.54 -23.78
CA ILE A 172 26.17 14.98 -23.54
C ILE A 172 27.14 15.46 -22.46
N LEU A 173 27.87 16.55 -22.72
CA LEU A 173 28.92 17.08 -21.83
C LEU A 173 28.69 18.55 -21.46
N ALA A 174 29.25 18.95 -20.32
CA ALA A 174 29.35 20.35 -19.91
C ALA A 174 30.52 21.06 -20.63
N PRO A 175 30.41 22.38 -20.90
CA PRO A 175 31.45 23.13 -21.59
C PRO A 175 32.85 23.05 -20.95
N HIS A 176 32.95 23.08 -19.63
CA HIS A 176 34.23 23.03 -18.91
C HIS A 176 34.92 21.67 -18.95
N GLN A 177 34.26 20.64 -19.49
CA GLN A 177 34.84 19.31 -19.64
C GLN A 177 35.66 19.17 -20.92
N ILE A 178 35.66 20.19 -21.80
CA ILE A 178 36.51 20.24 -22.98
C ILE A 178 37.79 21.01 -22.63
N ASP A 179 38.94 20.35 -22.78
CA ASP A 179 40.26 20.94 -22.55
C ASP A 179 40.72 21.75 -23.78
N SER A 180 40.69 21.11 -24.94
CA SER A 180 41.16 21.71 -26.18
C SER A 180 40.39 21.19 -27.39
N ILE A 181 40.34 22.01 -28.44
CA ILE A 181 39.63 21.71 -29.69
C ILE A 181 40.55 21.89 -30.89
N ARG A 182 40.23 21.22 -32.00
CA ARG A 182 40.85 21.46 -33.31
C ARG A 182 39.88 21.19 -34.45
N THR A 183 40.14 21.78 -35.61
CA THR A 183 39.57 21.32 -36.88
C THR A 183 40.37 20.11 -37.39
N ALA A 184 39.83 19.35 -38.35
CA ALA A 184 40.45 18.13 -38.89
C ALA A 184 41.93 18.29 -39.34
N HIS A 185 42.36 19.50 -39.71
CA HIS A 185 43.73 19.82 -40.12
C HIS A 185 44.37 20.95 -39.30
N GLY A 186 43.76 21.33 -38.17
CA GLY A 186 44.20 22.41 -37.30
C GLY A 186 45.12 21.95 -36.16
N ASN A 187 45.81 22.90 -35.55
CA ASN A 187 46.51 22.68 -34.29
C ASN A 187 45.51 22.66 -33.12
N TRP A 188 45.83 21.91 -32.07
CA TRP A 188 45.08 21.95 -30.81
C TRP A 188 45.15 23.34 -30.19
N GLN A 189 44.00 23.86 -29.77
CA GLN A 189 43.87 25.13 -29.06
C GLN A 189 43.09 24.90 -27.77
N PRO A 190 43.51 25.49 -26.63
CA PRO A 190 42.72 25.48 -25.41
C PRO A 190 41.32 26.03 -25.68
N ALA A 191 40.30 25.40 -25.13
CA ALA A 191 38.92 25.76 -25.37
C ALA A 191 38.32 26.54 -24.18
N THR A 192 37.55 27.57 -24.47
CA THR A 192 36.72 28.25 -23.46
C THR A 192 35.31 27.68 -23.45
N GLU A 193 34.51 28.01 -22.42
CA GLU A 193 33.08 27.60 -22.41
C GLU A 193 32.33 28.13 -23.64
N GLN A 194 32.65 29.33 -24.11
CA GLN A 194 32.04 29.93 -25.30
C GLN A 194 32.44 29.21 -26.59
N ASP A 195 33.67 28.68 -26.67
CA ASP A 195 34.13 27.91 -27.82
C ASP A 195 33.44 26.55 -27.93
N CYS A 196 32.91 26.03 -26.82
CA CYS A 196 32.35 24.68 -26.72
C CYS A 196 30.83 24.64 -26.68
N ALA A 197 30.19 25.58 -25.98
CA ALA A 197 28.74 25.57 -25.77
C ALA A 197 27.96 25.52 -27.09
N ASN A 198 26.90 24.70 -27.10
CA ASN A 198 26.01 24.51 -28.25
C ASN A 198 26.73 24.00 -29.52
N ARG A 199 27.72 23.13 -29.35
CA ARG A 199 28.48 22.49 -30.45
C ARG A 199 28.67 21.01 -30.18
N ALA A 200 28.98 20.28 -31.25
CA ALA A 200 29.35 18.88 -31.19
C ALA A 200 30.80 18.65 -31.61
N PHE A 201 31.44 17.68 -30.96
CA PHE A 201 32.82 17.30 -31.21
C PHE A 201 32.97 15.80 -31.37
N ARG A 202 34.00 15.39 -32.12
CA ARG A 202 34.49 14.01 -32.16
C ARG A 202 35.62 13.84 -31.14
N ILE A 203 35.53 12.83 -30.29
CA ILE A 203 36.57 12.48 -29.33
C ILE A 203 37.21 11.17 -29.80
N GLU A 204 38.52 11.20 -30.05
CA GLU A 204 39.30 10.00 -30.38
C GLU A 204 39.66 9.24 -29.11
N LEU A 205 39.49 7.93 -29.13
CA LEU A 205 39.64 7.07 -27.97
C LEU A 205 40.91 6.21 -28.07
N PRO A 206 41.51 5.79 -26.94
CA PRO A 206 42.73 4.98 -26.94
C PRO A 206 42.63 3.67 -27.74
N SER A 207 41.45 3.06 -27.82
CA SER A 207 41.20 1.87 -28.65
C SER A 207 41.22 2.09 -30.16
N GLY A 208 41.26 3.35 -30.62
CA GLY A 208 41.07 3.72 -32.03
C GLY A 208 39.59 3.90 -32.43
N ARG A 209 38.65 3.72 -31.49
CA ARG A 209 37.26 4.15 -31.66
C ARG A 209 37.14 5.67 -31.54
N SER A 210 35.96 6.18 -31.85
CA SER A 210 35.61 7.58 -31.57
C SER A 210 34.17 7.66 -31.06
N ILE A 211 33.88 8.70 -30.28
CA ILE A 211 32.53 8.99 -29.80
C ILE A 211 32.18 10.46 -30.05
N LYS A 212 30.91 10.74 -30.31
CA LYS A 212 30.42 12.12 -30.47
C LYS A 212 30.07 12.69 -29.10
N ALA A 213 30.45 13.93 -28.84
CA ALA A 213 30.03 14.66 -27.65
C ALA A 213 29.24 15.90 -28.07
N LEU A 214 28.01 16.04 -27.56
CA LEU A 214 27.23 17.27 -27.69
C LEU A 214 27.38 18.10 -26.42
N VAL A 215 27.81 19.35 -26.55
CA VAL A 215 28.09 20.22 -25.40
C VAL A 215 26.94 21.20 -25.17
N TYR A 216 26.38 21.19 -23.95
CA TYR A 216 25.21 22.00 -23.62
C TYR A 216 25.53 23.46 -23.25
N ASP A 217 24.53 24.33 -23.26
CA ASP A 217 24.62 25.74 -22.84
C ASP A 217 24.61 25.87 -21.32
N GLY A 218 25.79 26.08 -20.73
CA GLY A 218 25.94 26.16 -19.27
C GLY A 218 25.09 27.27 -18.62
N SER A 219 24.90 28.40 -19.30
CA SER A 219 24.14 29.53 -18.78
C SER A 219 22.64 29.24 -18.75
N THR A 220 22.08 28.73 -19.84
CA THR A 220 20.64 28.46 -19.95
C THR A 220 20.24 27.28 -19.07
N SER A 221 21.05 26.22 -19.02
CA SER A 221 20.83 25.09 -18.10
C SER A 221 20.80 25.54 -16.63
N ARG A 222 21.74 26.41 -16.23
CA ARG A 222 21.75 27.00 -14.88
C ARG A 222 20.51 27.86 -14.62
N GLY A 223 20.07 28.60 -15.65
CA GLY A 223 18.87 29.42 -15.58
C GLY A 223 17.61 28.62 -15.27
N VAL A 224 17.47 27.42 -15.86
CA VAL A 224 16.37 26.48 -15.56
C VAL A 224 16.43 26.02 -14.11
N ALA A 225 17.60 25.60 -13.63
CA ALA A 225 17.74 25.02 -12.30
C ALA A 225 17.62 26.05 -11.16
N PHE A 226 18.19 27.25 -11.31
CA PHE A 226 18.43 28.16 -10.16
C PHE A 226 17.98 29.61 -10.34
N GLU A 227 17.64 30.07 -11.55
CA GLU A 227 17.36 31.50 -11.83
C GLU A 227 15.88 31.79 -12.15
N GLY A 228 14.99 30.84 -11.86
CA GLY A 228 13.55 30.98 -12.04
C GLY A 228 13.11 31.10 -13.50
N LEU A 229 13.89 30.55 -14.45
CA LEU A 229 13.55 30.60 -15.88
C LEU A 229 12.24 29.85 -16.20
N LEU A 230 11.89 28.85 -15.40
CA LEU A 230 10.64 28.08 -15.52
C LEU A 230 9.40 28.81 -14.98
N ASN A 231 9.53 30.03 -14.44
CA ASN A 231 8.37 30.82 -14.04
C ASN A 231 7.57 31.37 -15.24
N ASP A 232 8.16 31.37 -16.45
CA ASP A 232 7.52 31.83 -17.69
C ASP A 232 8.06 31.06 -18.90
N GLY A 233 7.20 30.22 -19.50
CA GLY A 233 7.55 29.42 -20.68
C GLY A 233 7.90 30.24 -21.93
N ASN A 234 7.33 31.44 -22.11
CA ASN A 234 7.68 32.30 -23.24
C ASN A 234 9.07 32.89 -23.07
N ARG A 235 9.41 33.32 -21.84
CA ARG A 235 10.77 33.77 -21.49
C ARG A 235 11.77 32.64 -21.68
N PHE A 236 11.42 31.42 -21.29
CA PHE A 236 12.28 30.25 -21.50
C PHE A 236 12.51 29.97 -23.00
N ALA A 237 11.44 29.96 -23.81
CA ALA A 237 11.55 29.84 -25.26
C ALA A 237 12.43 30.93 -25.89
N GLN A 238 12.22 32.18 -25.50
CA GLN A 238 13.03 33.31 -26.00
C GLN A 238 14.51 33.14 -25.66
N ARG A 239 14.83 32.77 -24.40
CA ARG A 239 16.20 32.54 -23.96
C ARG A 239 16.92 31.49 -24.80
N MET A 240 16.25 30.37 -25.09
CA MET A 240 16.82 29.31 -25.93
C MET A 240 17.04 29.79 -27.38
N VAL A 241 16.10 30.54 -27.96
CA VAL A 241 16.24 31.05 -29.34
C VAL A 241 17.35 32.11 -29.46
N GLU A 242 17.55 32.91 -28.41
CA GLU A 242 18.65 33.88 -28.34
C GLU A 242 20.01 33.19 -28.20
N ALA A 243 20.11 32.17 -27.35
CA ALA A 243 21.33 31.36 -27.23
C ALA A 243 21.70 30.69 -28.56
N ALA A 244 20.71 30.28 -29.36
CA ALA A 244 20.95 29.64 -30.65
C ALA A 244 21.39 30.60 -31.75
N ALA A 245 21.35 31.93 -31.51
CA ALA A 245 21.67 32.91 -32.53
C ALA A 245 23.14 32.86 -32.99
N GLN A 246 24.06 32.41 -32.13
CA GLN A 246 25.49 32.38 -32.43
C GLN A 246 25.93 31.11 -33.19
N THR A 247 25.41 29.94 -32.80
CA THR A 247 25.86 28.65 -33.33
C THR A 247 24.83 27.98 -34.25
N GLY A 248 23.60 28.49 -34.29
CA GLY A 248 22.46 27.85 -34.96
C GLY A 248 21.80 26.75 -34.12
N LEU A 249 22.31 26.44 -32.93
CA LEU A 249 21.83 25.40 -32.03
C LEU A 249 21.73 25.95 -30.59
N THR A 250 20.75 25.50 -29.83
CA THR A 250 20.85 25.52 -28.36
C THR A 250 20.56 24.15 -27.79
N VAL A 251 21.40 23.75 -26.85
CA VAL A 251 21.25 22.48 -26.11
C VAL A 251 21.12 22.84 -24.64
N VAL A 252 19.98 22.52 -24.05
CA VAL A 252 19.75 22.65 -22.61
C VAL A 252 19.81 21.24 -22.02
N ALA A 253 20.58 21.05 -20.95
CA ALA A 253 20.66 19.78 -20.22
C ALA A 253 20.57 20.05 -18.72
N THR A 254 19.58 19.45 -18.07
CA THR A 254 19.23 19.75 -16.67
C THR A 254 18.80 18.49 -15.92
N ASP A 255 18.78 18.59 -14.59
CA ASP A 255 17.98 17.68 -13.76
C ASP A 255 16.51 17.75 -14.22
N GLY A 256 15.98 16.61 -14.64
CA GLY A 256 14.62 16.46 -15.16
C GLY A 256 13.55 16.79 -14.12
N GLU A 257 13.85 16.62 -12.83
CA GLU A 257 12.96 17.00 -11.73
C GLU A 257 12.72 18.51 -11.63
N SER A 258 13.52 19.31 -12.34
CA SER A 258 13.25 20.75 -12.51
C SER A 258 11.90 21.00 -13.20
N TYR A 259 11.45 20.08 -14.06
CA TYR A 259 10.18 20.20 -14.76
C TYR A 259 9.01 19.67 -13.91
N GLY A 260 8.90 20.10 -12.65
CA GLY A 260 7.76 19.78 -11.78
C GLY A 260 8.10 19.74 -10.28
N HIS A 261 9.03 18.87 -9.88
CA HIS A 261 9.34 18.62 -8.46
C HIS A 261 10.11 19.79 -7.81
N HIS A 262 11.22 20.22 -8.40
CA HIS A 262 12.01 21.35 -7.88
C HIS A 262 11.35 22.71 -8.18
N HIS A 263 10.55 22.77 -9.26
CA HIS A 263 9.78 23.96 -9.65
C HIS A 263 8.35 23.55 -9.96
N THR A 264 7.43 23.87 -9.05
CA THR A 264 6.00 23.59 -9.23
C THR A 264 5.50 24.17 -10.54
N PHE A 265 4.80 23.36 -11.34
CA PHE A 265 4.33 23.69 -12.70
C PHE A 265 5.45 23.85 -13.76
N GLY A 266 6.67 23.41 -13.47
CA GLY A 266 7.78 23.43 -14.42
C GLY A 266 7.50 22.66 -15.71
N GLU A 267 6.70 21.60 -15.65
CA GLU A 267 6.21 20.85 -16.81
C GLU A 267 5.31 21.70 -17.72
N MET A 268 4.50 22.59 -17.13
CA MET A 268 3.63 23.51 -17.88
C MET A 268 4.46 24.61 -18.53
N ALA A 269 5.47 25.13 -17.84
CA ALA A 269 6.40 26.09 -18.40
C ALA A 269 7.20 25.51 -19.58
N LEU A 270 7.68 24.26 -19.45
CA LEU A 270 8.31 23.53 -20.54
C LEU A 270 7.36 23.33 -21.73
N SER A 271 6.13 22.88 -21.47
CA SER A 271 5.10 22.70 -22.50
C SER A 271 4.78 24.02 -23.23
N CYS A 272 4.67 25.12 -22.48
CA CYS A 272 4.47 26.46 -23.02
C CYS A 272 5.67 26.89 -23.90
N ALA A 273 6.90 26.64 -23.46
CA ALA A 273 8.10 26.95 -24.24
C ALA A 273 8.15 26.15 -25.56
N ILE A 274 7.82 24.85 -25.51
CA ILE A 274 7.69 23.97 -26.68
C ILE A 274 6.67 24.56 -27.67
N ALA A 275 5.47 24.87 -27.20
CA ALA A 275 4.39 25.41 -28.02
C ALA A 275 4.74 26.78 -28.62
N ALA A 276 5.45 27.62 -27.88
CA ALA A 276 5.94 28.91 -28.36
C ALA A 276 6.98 28.74 -29.48
N ILE A 277 7.94 27.82 -29.33
CA ILE A 277 8.96 27.54 -30.36
C ILE A 277 8.31 27.00 -31.64
N GLN A 278 7.33 26.11 -31.55
CA GLN A 278 6.65 25.53 -32.71
C GLN A 278 5.93 26.58 -33.59
N GLN A 279 5.54 27.71 -33.02
CA GLN A 279 4.87 28.79 -33.75
C GLN A 279 5.86 29.75 -34.43
N ARG A 280 7.17 29.58 -34.22
CA ARG A 280 8.19 30.45 -34.79
C ARG A 280 8.56 30.01 -36.21
N SER A 281 8.83 30.98 -37.07
CA SER A 281 9.40 30.75 -38.40
C SER A 281 10.93 30.69 -38.41
N ASP A 282 11.60 31.11 -37.33
CA ASP A 282 13.05 31.20 -37.22
C ASP A 282 13.70 30.17 -36.27
N ALA A 283 12.91 29.39 -35.51
CA ALA A 283 13.39 28.29 -34.67
C ALA A 283 12.53 27.01 -34.81
N ARG A 284 13.10 25.84 -34.49
CA ARG A 284 12.39 24.55 -34.42
C ARG A 284 12.98 23.64 -33.33
N LEU A 285 12.18 22.70 -32.85
CA LEU A 285 12.62 21.66 -31.90
C LEU A 285 13.26 20.47 -32.64
N THR A 286 14.19 19.81 -31.97
CA THR A 286 14.81 18.53 -32.36
C THR A 286 15.22 17.76 -31.10
N ASN A 287 15.50 16.47 -31.24
CA ASN A 287 16.23 15.71 -30.22
C ASN A 287 17.73 15.58 -30.57
N THR A 288 18.54 15.19 -29.58
CA THR A 288 20.01 15.08 -29.68
C THR A 288 20.43 14.11 -30.79
N ALA A 289 19.83 12.92 -30.81
CA ALA A 289 20.19 11.86 -31.76
C ALA A 289 19.93 12.29 -33.22
N SER A 290 18.78 12.89 -33.49
CA SER A 290 18.40 13.37 -34.83
C SER A 290 19.31 14.51 -35.27
N TRP A 291 19.62 15.44 -34.37
CA TRP A 291 20.49 16.57 -34.71
C TRP A 291 21.92 16.12 -35.03
N LEU A 292 22.51 15.21 -34.22
CA LEU A 292 23.84 14.66 -34.47
C LEU A 292 23.92 13.76 -35.70
N ALA A 293 22.81 13.12 -36.09
CA ALA A 293 22.71 12.37 -37.33
C ALA A 293 22.76 13.30 -38.55
N ALA A 294 22.05 14.43 -38.49
CA ALA A 294 22.03 15.43 -39.56
C ALA A 294 23.31 16.32 -39.59
N ASN A 295 23.97 16.50 -38.44
CA ASN A 295 25.12 17.39 -38.27
C ASN A 295 26.31 16.63 -37.62
N PRO A 296 26.95 15.69 -38.33
CA PRO A 296 28.10 14.98 -37.79
C PRO A 296 29.25 15.96 -37.45
N PRO A 297 29.92 15.80 -36.29
CA PRO A 297 30.94 16.75 -35.86
C PRO A 297 32.16 16.74 -36.78
N THR A 298 32.56 17.92 -37.25
CA THR A 298 33.76 18.12 -38.09
C THR A 298 34.98 18.59 -37.27
N GLN A 299 34.77 18.94 -36.01
CA GLN A 299 35.81 19.36 -35.07
C GLN A 299 36.08 18.24 -34.07
N GLU A 300 37.31 18.18 -33.59
CA GLU A 300 37.75 17.25 -32.57
C GLU A 300 37.94 17.96 -31.23
N ALA A 301 37.69 17.24 -30.14
CA ALA A 301 37.92 17.72 -28.79
C ALA A 301 38.79 16.74 -28.00
N ARG A 302 39.64 17.29 -27.14
CA ARG A 302 40.24 16.61 -26.00
C ARG A 302 39.47 17.00 -24.76
N ILE A 303 39.20 16.01 -23.92
CA ILE A 303 38.48 16.21 -22.68
C ILE A 303 39.42 16.53 -21.53
N LEU A 304 38.92 17.26 -20.54
CA LEU A 304 39.51 17.30 -19.22
C LEU A 304 39.10 16.02 -18.49
N GLU A 305 40.08 15.23 -18.03
CA GLU A 305 39.81 13.96 -17.36
C GLU A 305 40.60 13.78 -16.05
N PRO A 306 40.00 13.16 -15.00
CA PRO A 306 38.57 12.89 -14.89
C PRO A 306 37.78 14.19 -14.58
N SER A 307 36.63 14.39 -15.22
CA SER A 307 35.77 15.56 -14.99
C SER A 307 34.30 15.18 -14.78
N SER A 308 33.49 16.11 -14.26
CA SER A 308 32.03 15.99 -14.09
C SER A 308 31.38 17.37 -14.16
N TRP A 309 30.05 17.45 -14.34
CA TRP A 309 29.35 18.73 -14.36
C TRP A 309 29.16 19.38 -12.98
N SER A 310 29.06 18.58 -11.92
CA SER A 310 28.60 19.02 -10.59
C SER A 310 29.75 19.18 -9.59
N CYS A 311 30.99 18.92 -10.01
CA CYS A 311 32.18 19.13 -9.20
C CYS A 311 33.30 19.81 -10.02
N ALA A 312 33.67 21.03 -9.62
CA ALA A 312 34.79 21.77 -10.19
C ALA A 312 36.16 21.10 -9.96
N HIS A 313 36.23 20.09 -9.08
CA HIS A 313 37.45 19.35 -8.74
C HIS A 313 37.51 17.97 -9.42
N GLY A 314 36.92 17.87 -10.61
CA GLY A 314 36.85 16.64 -11.40
C GLY A 314 35.77 15.70 -10.89
N VAL A 315 36.18 14.51 -10.44
CA VAL A 315 35.31 13.54 -9.73
C VAL A 315 35.54 13.54 -8.20
N GLY A 316 36.16 14.60 -7.68
CA GLY A 316 36.55 14.69 -6.28
C GLY A 316 35.39 14.56 -5.28
N ARG A 317 34.18 15.00 -5.65
CA ARG A 317 32.97 14.88 -4.81
C ARG A 317 32.68 13.43 -4.39
N TRP A 318 33.10 12.42 -5.15
CA TRP A 318 32.81 11.01 -4.87
C TRP A 318 34.01 10.22 -4.37
N SER A 319 35.16 10.87 -4.16
CA SER A 319 36.40 10.19 -3.77
C SER A 319 37.18 10.88 -2.65
N ARG A 320 36.94 12.17 -2.35
CA ARG A 320 37.69 12.90 -1.32
C ARG A 320 36.92 14.10 -0.77
N ASP A 321 37.47 14.71 0.27
CA ASP A 321 37.04 16.03 0.71
C ASP A 321 37.56 17.10 -0.26
N CYS A 322 36.74 17.41 -1.27
CA CYS A 322 37.02 18.46 -2.24
C CYS A 322 36.39 19.81 -1.85
N GLY A 323 35.81 19.94 -0.65
CA GLY A 323 35.16 21.16 -0.17
C GLY A 323 33.87 21.56 -0.88
N CYS A 324 33.34 20.74 -1.79
CA CYS A 324 32.05 20.98 -2.44
C CYS A 324 30.91 20.69 -1.44
N ARG A 325 30.48 21.76 -0.77
CA ARG A 325 29.46 21.75 0.29
C ARG A 325 28.09 22.18 -0.21
N MET A 326 27.04 21.58 0.37
CA MET A 326 25.66 22.04 0.20
C MET A 326 25.37 23.25 1.08
N ASP A 327 25.82 23.22 2.34
CA ASP A 327 25.66 24.33 3.27
C ASP A 327 27.00 24.72 3.88
N SER A 328 27.66 25.70 3.25
CA SER A 328 28.94 26.23 3.74
C SER A 328 28.85 26.93 5.10
N SER A 329 27.63 27.24 5.60
CA SER A 329 27.44 27.99 6.86
C SER A 329 27.52 27.12 8.11
N ARG A 330 27.27 25.81 8.01
CA ARG A 330 27.22 24.89 9.17
C ARG A 330 28.57 24.49 9.74
N GLY A 331 29.67 24.85 9.10
CA GLY A 331 31.02 24.42 9.50
C GLY A 331 31.31 22.93 9.28
N TRP A 332 30.40 22.20 8.62
CA TRP A 332 30.57 20.78 8.29
C TRP A 332 31.64 20.55 7.22
N HIS A 333 32.20 19.34 7.21
CA HIS A 333 33.26 18.88 6.30
C HIS A 333 32.91 17.58 5.60
N GLN A 334 33.63 17.25 4.51
CA GLN A 334 33.39 16.05 3.70
C GLN A 334 34.53 15.03 3.80
N ARG A 335 35.32 15.11 4.88
CA ARG A 335 36.44 14.21 5.18
C ARG A 335 36.07 12.73 5.19
N TRP A 336 34.79 12.40 5.37
CA TRP A 336 34.29 11.02 5.38
C TRP A 336 34.32 10.35 4.00
N ARG A 337 34.28 11.11 2.90
CA ARG A 337 34.10 10.57 1.54
C ARG A 337 35.21 9.61 1.12
N GLY A 338 36.48 10.00 1.36
CA GLY A 338 37.64 9.17 1.03
C GLY A 338 37.68 7.87 1.85
N PRO A 339 37.69 7.94 3.19
CA PRO A 339 37.67 6.75 4.04
C PRO A 339 36.48 5.81 3.77
N LEU A 340 35.28 6.35 3.52
CA LEU A 340 34.12 5.53 3.12
C LEU A 340 34.38 4.82 1.79
N ARG A 341 34.89 5.54 0.79
CA ARG A 341 35.19 5.00 -0.53
C ARG A 341 36.21 3.87 -0.43
N ASP A 342 37.32 4.09 0.27
CA ASP A 342 38.38 3.09 0.49
C ASP A 342 37.82 1.83 1.18
N SER A 343 36.90 2.00 2.14
CA SER A 343 36.24 0.88 2.84
C SER A 343 35.37 0.05 1.89
N LEU A 344 34.53 0.71 1.08
CA LEU A 344 33.66 0.02 0.12
C LEU A 344 34.46 -0.66 -0.99
N GLU A 345 35.57 -0.06 -1.45
CA GLU A 345 36.47 -0.68 -2.42
C GLU A 345 37.17 -1.92 -1.84
N ARG A 346 37.65 -1.83 -0.59
CA ARG A 346 38.21 -2.99 0.13
C ARG A 346 37.19 -4.13 0.25
N LEU A 347 35.95 -3.81 0.64
CA LEU A 347 34.86 -4.79 0.74
C LEU A 347 34.61 -5.47 -0.61
N ARG A 348 34.51 -4.69 -1.70
CA ARG A 348 34.31 -5.19 -3.06
C ARG A 348 35.42 -6.14 -3.48
N ASP A 349 36.68 -5.76 -3.27
CA ASP A 349 37.82 -6.52 -3.75
C ASP A 349 37.96 -7.84 -2.97
N GLN A 350 37.78 -7.80 -1.64
CA GLN A 350 37.79 -9.01 -0.80
C GLN A 350 36.61 -9.94 -1.11
N ALA A 351 35.41 -9.39 -1.34
CA ALA A 351 34.25 -10.19 -1.73
C ALA A 351 34.47 -10.88 -3.08
N ARG A 352 35.08 -10.20 -4.06
CA ARG A 352 35.40 -10.80 -5.36
C ARG A 352 36.39 -11.95 -5.27
N GLU A 353 37.44 -11.78 -4.47
CA GLU A 353 38.42 -12.84 -4.24
C GLU A 353 37.73 -14.10 -3.67
N ALA A 354 36.79 -13.93 -2.74
CA ALA A 354 36.00 -15.03 -2.18
C ALA A 354 35.00 -15.64 -3.19
N LEU A 355 34.38 -14.83 -4.05
CA LEU A 355 33.37 -15.24 -5.02
C LEU A 355 33.94 -15.95 -6.24
N GLN A 356 35.19 -15.69 -6.62
CA GLN A 356 35.81 -16.22 -7.83
C GLN A 356 35.72 -17.75 -7.95
N PRO A 357 36.23 -18.55 -6.98
CA PRO A 357 36.20 -20.01 -7.11
C PRO A 357 34.77 -20.57 -7.14
N ILE A 358 33.80 -19.87 -6.54
CA ILE A 358 32.39 -20.27 -6.55
C ILE A 358 31.81 -20.04 -7.94
N GLY A 359 32.03 -18.86 -8.53
CA GLY A 359 31.55 -18.51 -9.86
C GLY A 359 32.00 -19.51 -10.91
N GLU A 360 33.26 -19.95 -10.85
CA GLU A 360 33.85 -20.95 -11.75
C GLU A 360 33.18 -22.34 -11.66
N THR A 361 32.48 -22.63 -10.55
CA THR A 361 31.66 -23.86 -10.41
C THR A 361 30.22 -23.69 -10.86
N LEU A 362 29.73 -22.46 -10.94
CA LEU A 362 28.33 -22.13 -11.21
C LEU A 362 28.08 -21.76 -12.68
N PHE A 363 29.07 -21.18 -13.35
CA PHE A 363 28.95 -20.67 -14.72
C PHE A 363 30.10 -21.16 -15.60
N THR A 364 29.82 -21.36 -16.90
CA THR A 364 30.86 -21.67 -17.89
C THR A 364 31.80 -20.48 -18.11
N GLU A 365 31.25 -19.26 -18.12
CA GLU A 365 32.01 -18.01 -18.24
C GLU A 365 31.52 -16.99 -17.19
N PRO A 366 32.03 -17.01 -15.93
CA PRO A 366 31.46 -16.22 -14.82
C PRO A 366 31.38 -14.71 -15.08
N ASN A 367 32.42 -14.13 -15.70
CA ASN A 367 32.44 -12.70 -16.03
C ASN A 367 31.39 -12.33 -17.09
N LYS A 368 31.15 -13.23 -18.05
CA LYS A 368 30.12 -13.05 -19.07
C LYS A 368 28.73 -13.18 -18.46
N ALA A 369 28.51 -14.17 -17.60
CA ALA A 369 27.26 -14.35 -16.86
C ALA A 369 26.95 -13.12 -16.00
N ARG A 370 27.93 -12.61 -15.23
CA ARG A 370 27.78 -11.37 -14.45
C ARG A 370 27.32 -10.20 -15.32
N SER A 371 27.98 -9.97 -16.45
CA SER A 371 27.59 -8.89 -17.36
C SER A 371 26.25 -9.12 -18.06
N GLY A 372 25.89 -10.37 -18.37
CA GLY A 372 24.64 -10.74 -19.02
C GLY A 372 23.42 -10.70 -18.10
N TYR A 373 23.62 -10.66 -16.77
CA TYR A 373 22.52 -10.63 -15.80
C TYR A 373 21.55 -9.44 -15.97
N GLY A 374 21.97 -8.38 -16.67
CA GLY A 374 21.09 -7.30 -17.09
C GLY A 374 19.87 -7.75 -17.90
N GLU A 375 19.96 -8.86 -18.64
CA GLU A 375 18.84 -9.47 -19.37
C GLU A 375 17.76 -10.02 -18.42
N VAL A 376 18.18 -10.54 -17.27
CA VAL A 376 17.26 -10.98 -16.20
C VAL A 376 16.70 -9.77 -15.46
N LEU A 377 17.54 -8.81 -15.08
CA LEU A 377 17.14 -7.60 -14.36
C LEU A 377 16.17 -6.72 -15.15
N SER A 378 16.30 -6.70 -16.48
CA SER A 378 15.38 -6.00 -17.38
C SER A 378 14.05 -6.74 -17.58
N GLY A 379 13.98 -8.04 -17.24
CA GLY A 379 12.84 -8.89 -17.53
C GLY A 379 12.78 -9.39 -18.98
N ALA A 380 13.87 -9.25 -19.76
CA ALA A 380 13.95 -9.77 -21.12
C ALA A 380 13.91 -11.31 -21.15
N GLN A 381 14.46 -11.98 -20.12
CA GLN A 381 14.42 -13.43 -19.99
C GLN A 381 14.26 -13.84 -18.51
N PRO A 382 13.42 -14.86 -18.20
CA PRO A 382 13.37 -15.44 -16.86
C PRO A 382 14.72 -16.06 -16.45
N PHE A 383 15.06 -15.94 -15.16
CA PHE A 383 16.36 -16.42 -14.63
C PHE A 383 16.66 -17.87 -14.99
N ASP A 384 15.72 -18.80 -14.82
CA ASP A 384 15.97 -20.22 -15.05
C ASP A 384 16.32 -20.54 -16.52
N SER A 385 15.67 -19.84 -17.45
CA SER A 385 15.93 -20.00 -18.89
C SER A 385 17.28 -19.39 -19.27
N TRP A 386 17.54 -18.18 -18.77
CA TRP A 386 18.82 -17.51 -18.98
C TRP A 386 19.99 -18.30 -18.37
N TYR A 387 19.81 -18.82 -17.15
CA TYR A 387 20.84 -19.58 -16.44
C TYR A 387 21.16 -20.89 -17.16
N ALA A 388 20.19 -21.59 -17.74
CA ALA A 388 20.43 -22.80 -18.49
C ALA A 388 21.48 -22.61 -19.61
N GLU A 389 21.52 -21.42 -20.24
CA GLU A 389 22.47 -21.07 -21.29
C GLU A 389 23.87 -20.72 -20.77
N GLN A 390 23.97 -20.24 -19.52
CA GLN A 390 25.21 -19.79 -18.89
C GLN A 390 25.83 -20.82 -17.92
N SER A 391 25.03 -21.80 -17.50
CA SER A 391 25.35 -22.74 -16.41
C SER A 391 26.60 -23.56 -16.70
N ALA A 392 27.37 -23.85 -15.64
CA ALA A 392 28.33 -24.93 -15.67
C ALA A 392 27.61 -26.29 -15.54
N PRO A 393 28.18 -27.42 -16.01
CA PRO A 393 27.52 -28.73 -15.98
C PRO A 393 27.03 -29.19 -14.60
N THR A 394 27.62 -28.69 -13.51
CA THR A 394 27.28 -29.02 -12.12
C THR A 394 26.79 -27.81 -11.33
N GLY A 395 26.38 -26.74 -12.02
CA GLY A 395 25.98 -25.49 -11.40
C GLY A 395 24.65 -25.60 -10.65
N ASP A 396 24.58 -24.98 -9.46
CA ASP A 396 23.37 -24.87 -8.66
C ASP A 396 22.68 -23.53 -8.95
N PRO A 397 21.44 -23.51 -9.48
CA PRO A 397 20.75 -22.29 -9.85
C PRO A 397 20.50 -21.34 -8.67
N ALA A 398 20.23 -21.87 -7.47
CA ALA A 398 19.98 -21.04 -6.30
C ALA A 398 21.26 -20.30 -5.87
N LYS A 399 22.39 -21.01 -5.86
CA LYS A 399 23.70 -20.41 -5.59
C LYS A 399 24.15 -19.45 -6.68
N ALA A 400 23.83 -19.75 -7.94
CA ALA A 400 24.10 -18.86 -9.08
C ALA A 400 23.35 -17.54 -8.95
N LEU A 401 22.06 -17.58 -8.59
CA LEU A 401 21.28 -16.37 -8.34
C LEU A 401 21.88 -15.57 -7.17
N GLN A 402 22.18 -16.22 -6.05
CA GLN A 402 22.78 -15.56 -4.90
C GLN A 402 24.13 -14.93 -5.24
N TRP A 403 24.98 -15.62 -6.02
CA TRP A 403 26.26 -15.09 -6.50
C TRP A 403 26.08 -13.82 -7.33
N LEU A 404 25.09 -13.79 -8.23
CA LEU A 404 24.77 -12.62 -9.04
C LEU A 404 24.20 -11.46 -8.20
N GLU A 405 23.36 -11.75 -7.22
CA GLU A 405 22.80 -10.74 -6.30
C GLU A 405 23.88 -10.10 -5.41
N VAL A 406 24.87 -10.87 -4.93
CA VAL A 406 26.04 -10.31 -4.23
C VAL A 406 26.76 -9.32 -5.16
N HIS A 407 27.03 -9.70 -6.41
CA HIS A 407 27.64 -8.79 -7.39
C HIS A 407 26.80 -7.54 -7.67
N ARG A 408 25.47 -7.66 -7.71
CA ARG A 408 24.55 -6.52 -7.86
C ARG A 408 24.66 -5.57 -6.68
N HIS A 409 24.72 -6.08 -5.44
CA HIS A 409 24.88 -5.25 -4.25
C HIS A 409 26.26 -4.57 -4.15
N LEU A 410 27.33 -5.28 -4.53
CA LEU A 410 28.67 -4.71 -4.62
C LEU A 410 28.77 -3.55 -5.61
N LEU A 411 27.92 -3.54 -6.64
CA LEU A 411 27.79 -2.45 -7.59
C LEU A 411 26.88 -1.33 -7.03
N ALA A 412 25.73 -1.68 -6.47
CA ALA A 412 24.73 -0.74 -5.95
C ALA A 412 25.27 0.15 -4.82
N MET A 413 26.22 -0.33 -4.01
CA MET A 413 26.85 0.48 -2.96
C MET A 413 27.72 1.65 -3.50
N PHE A 414 27.88 1.76 -4.82
CA PHE A 414 28.56 2.86 -5.52
C PHE A 414 27.61 3.91 -6.17
N THR A 415 26.32 3.91 -5.82
CA THR A 415 25.26 4.81 -6.37
C THR A 415 25.48 6.30 -6.03
N SER A 416 25.71 7.17 -7.03
CA SER A 416 26.38 8.48 -6.86
C SER A 416 25.75 9.48 -5.87
N CYS A 417 24.46 9.36 -5.56
CA CYS A 417 23.75 10.26 -4.65
C CYS A 417 24.30 10.22 -3.23
N ALA A 418 24.85 9.07 -2.81
CA ALA A 418 25.38 8.88 -1.47
C ALA A 418 26.50 9.84 -1.10
N TRP A 419 27.21 10.41 -2.08
CA TRP A 419 28.33 11.32 -1.85
C TRP A 419 27.96 12.80 -2.00
N PHE A 420 26.72 13.12 -2.34
CA PHE A 420 26.37 14.48 -2.74
C PHE A 420 26.33 15.44 -1.54
N PHE A 421 25.73 15.00 -0.43
CA PHE A 421 25.49 15.81 0.77
C PHE A 421 26.74 15.95 1.66
N ASP A 422 26.63 16.80 2.67
CA ASP A 422 27.73 17.16 3.57
C ASP A 422 27.98 16.10 4.65
N GLU A 423 27.00 15.24 4.93
CA GLU A 423 27.00 14.32 6.07
C GLU A 423 26.65 12.88 5.65
N VAL A 424 27.41 11.91 6.17
CA VAL A 424 27.35 10.48 5.81
C VAL A 424 26.17 9.73 6.45
N SER A 425 25.55 10.28 7.49
CA SER A 425 24.34 9.73 8.11
C SER A 425 23.03 10.12 7.40
N GLY A 426 23.11 10.75 6.22
CA GLY A 426 21.97 11.04 5.35
C GLY A 426 21.36 9.78 4.71
N ILE A 427 20.13 9.92 4.18
CA ILE A 427 19.35 8.79 3.63
C ILE A 427 20.12 8.06 2.52
N GLU A 428 20.73 8.80 1.60
CA GLU A 428 21.42 8.28 0.43
C GLU A 428 22.70 7.49 0.80
N PRO A 429 23.64 8.02 1.62
CA PRO A 429 24.78 7.22 2.06
C PRO A 429 24.39 6.02 2.91
N LEU A 430 23.36 6.11 3.77
CA LEU A 430 22.87 4.94 4.50
C LEU A 430 22.32 3.86 3.57
N GLN A 431 21.67 4.23 2.47
CA GLN A 431 21.19 3.26 1.49
C GLN A 431 22.33 2.47 0.83
N ASN A 432 23.46 3.12 0.51
CA ASN A 432 24.64 2.41 0.02
C ASN A 432 25.23 1.46 1.08
N LEU A 433 25.23 1.87 2.35
CA LEU A 433 25.64 0.99 3.44
C LEU A 433 24.71 -0.23 3.61
N ARG A 434 23.41 -0.09 3.36
CA ARG A 434 22.50 -1.25 3.34
C ARG A 434 22.87 -2.26 2.25
N HIS A 435 23.25 -1.79 1.06
CA HIS A 435 23.76 -2.68 0.00
C HIS A 435 25.10 -3.33 0.38
N ALA A 436 26.02 -2.58 1.02
CA ALA A 436 27.26 -3.14 1.54
C ALA A 436 27.01 -4.25 2.60
N ALA A 437 26.04 -4.03 3.49
CA ALA A 437 25.63 -5.00 4.49
C ALA A 437 25.01 -6.26 3.86
N ALA A 438 24.12 -6.09 2.88
CA ALA A 438 23.49 -7.20 2.17
C ALA A 438 24.51 -8.04 1.38
N ALA A 439 25.46 -7.40 0.69
CA ALA A 439 26.55 -8.08 0.02
C ALA A 439 27.37 -8.93 1.01
N THR A 440 27.69 -8.37 2.17
CA THR A 440 28.45 -9.05 3.24
C THR A 440 27.69 -10.24 3.80
N GLY A 441 26.40 -10.05 4.08
CA GLY A 441 25.50 -11.09 4.57
C GLY A 441 25.36 -12.29 3.66
N GLN A 442 25.04 -12.01 2.39
CA GLN A 442 24.88 -13.04 1.37
C GLN A 442 26.20 -13.73 1.04
N LEU A 443 27.32 -13.02 1.06
CA LEU A 443 28.65 -13.64 0.89
C LEU A 443 28.93 -14.66 2.01
N ARG A 444 28.63 -14.29 3.25
CA ARG A 444 28.79 -15.18 4.41
C ARG A 444 27.92 -16.43 4.30
N GLU A 445 26.68 -16.29 3.84
CA GLU A 445 25.80 -17.44 3.60
C GLU A 445 26.31 -18.32 2.45
N LEU A 446 26.76 -17.71 1.36
CA LEU A 446 27.18 -18.41 0.15
C LEU A 446 28.48 -19.21 0.36
N CYS A 447 29.44 -18.69 1.11
CA CYS A 447 30.77 -19.32 1.25
C CYS A 447 31.43 -19.22 2.63
N GLY A 448 30.73 -18.75 3.65
CA GLY A 448 31.24 -18.68 5.02
C GLY A 448 32.25 -17.55 5.28
N VAL A 449 32.53 -16.70 4.29
CA VAL A 449 33.44 -15.54 4.44
C VAL A 449 32.67 -14.38 5.04
N ASP A 450 32.99 -13.99 6.27
CA ASP A 450 32.37 -12.86 6.95
C ASP A 450 33.30 -11.63 6.93
N LEU A 451 32.92 -10.62 6.14
CA LEU A 451 33.64 -9.34 6.03
C LEU A 451 33.06 -8.24 6.93
N SER A 452 31.99 -8.53 7.69
CA SER A 452 31.32 -7.54 8.53
C SER A 452 32.23 -6.93 9.61
N PRO A 453 33.14 -7.68 10.28
CA PRO A 453 33.99 -7.07 11.31
C PRO A 453 34.95 -6.03 10.74
N GLN A 454 35.48 -6.28 9.53
CA GLN A 454 36.37 -5.33 8.86
C GLN A 454 35.62 -4.09 8.38
N LEU A 455 34.42 -4.28 7.81
CA LEU A 455 33.55 -3.18 7.40
C LEU A 455 33.20 -2.28 8.59
N GLU A 456 32.77 -2.87 9.71
CA GLU A 456 32.47 -2.11 10.94
C GLU A 456 33.71 -1.39 11.51
N ALA A 457 34.89 -2.02 11.45
CA ALA A 457 36.14 -1.39 11.89
C ALA A 457 36.51 -0.17 11.04
N ASP A 458 36.35 -0.27 9.72
CA ASP A 458 36.60 0.83 8.79
C ASP A 458 35.59 1.98 9.02
N LEU A 459 34.29 1.65 9.10
CA LEU A 459 33.22 2.64 9.31
C LEU A 459 33.38 3.40 10.64
N ASN A 460 33.85 2.74 11.69
CA ASN A 460 34.11 3.37 12.99
C ASN A 460 35.22 4.44 12.95
N GLN A 461 36.08 4.40 11.94
CA GLN A 461 37.19 5.36 11.78
C GLN A 461 36.83 6.51 10.82
N ILE A 462 35.63 6.48 10.23
CA ILE A 462 35.21 7.52 9.28
C ILE A 462 34.99 8.85 10.02
N PRO A 463 35.58 9.96 9.54
CA PRO A 463 35.38 11.27 10.12
C PRO A 463 34.01 11.84 9.71
N SER A 464 32.95 11.36 10.36
CA SER A 464 31.57 11.85 10.28
C SER A 464 31.39 13.19 11.04
N ASN A 465 30.45 14.05 10.62
CA ASN A 465 30.13 15.26 11.38
C ASN A 465 29.21 14.97 12.59
N LEU A 466 28.43 13.88 12.54
CA LEU A 466 27.44 13.51 13.57
C LEU A 466 27.79 12.24 14.36
N GLY A 467 28.92 11.60 14.06
CA GLY A 467 29.31 10.31 14.63
C GLY A 467 29.03 9.13 13.69
N THR A 468 29.52 7.96 14.05
CA THR A 468 29.48 6.74 13.22
C THR A 468 28.46 5.72 13.71
N GLU A 469 27.79 5.97 14.83
CA GLU A 469 26.89 5.03 15.50
C GLU A 469 25.76 4.57 14.58
N LEU A 470 25.19 5.50 13.80
CA LEU A 470 24.10 5.18 12.87
C LEU A 470 24.59 4.32 11.69
N LEU A 471 25.84 4.51 11.25
CA LEU A 471 26.44 3.80 10.13
C LEU A 471 26.64 2.33 10.54
N ILE A 472 27.23 2.11 11.72
CA ILE A 472 27.43 0.78 12.30
C ILE A 472 26.10 0.08 12.53
N LYS A 473 25.14 0.77 13.13
CA LYS A 473 23.79 0.24 13.33
C LYS A 473 23.15 -0.17 12.00
N THR A 474 23.33 0.61 10.94
CA THR A 474 22.81 0.31 9.61
C THR A 474 23.41 -0.97 9.06
N ILE A 475 24.72 -1.19 9.21
CA ILE A 475 25.35 -2.46 8.83
C ILE A 475 24.74 -3.62 9.63
N GLN A 476 24.80 -3.56 10.96
CA GLN A 476 24.36 -4.64 11.84
C GLN A 476 22.89 -5.04 11.62
N GLN A 477 22.02 -4.09 11.29
CA GLN A 477 20.60 -4.34 11.03
C GLN A 477 20.29 -4.92 9.64
N ASN A 478 21.24 -4.89 8.71
CA ASN A 478 21.04 -5.30 7.31
C ASN A 478 22.04 -6.39 6.85
N LEU A 479 22.79 -7.01 7.77
CA LEU A 479 23.69 -8.15 7.48
C LEU A 479 22.95 -9.46 7.18
N GLU A 480 21.73 -9.57 7.66
CA GLU A 480 20.83 -10.66 7.30
C GLU A 480 19.59 -9.98 6.73
N PRO A 481 18.76 -10.68 5.94
CA PRO A 481 17.41 -10.21 5.77
C PRO A 481 16.91 -10.01 7.19
N SER A 482 16.53 -8.77 7.55
CA SER A 482 15.71 -8.58 8.73
C SER A 482 14.67 -9.68 8.60
N PRO A 483 14.55 -10.61 9.59
CA PRO A 483 13.53 -11.63 9.50
C PRO A 483 12.33 -10.85 9.08
N ILE A 484 11.69 -11.27 7.99
CA ILE A 484 10.48 -10.63 7.57
C ILE A 484 9.53 -10.90 8.75
N ARG A 485 9.61 -10.05 9.79
CA ARG A 485 8.46 -9.42 10.38
C ARG A 485 7.77 -8.99 9.13
N SER A 486 6.74 -9.74 8.77
CA SER A 486 5.82 -9.30 7.76
C SER A 486 5.35 -7.93 8.26
N GLU A 487 6.08 -6.87 7.91
CA GLU A 487 5.63 -5.49 8.04
C GLU A 487 4.60 -5.20 6.94
N THR A 488 4.29 -6.20 6.11
CA THR A 488 3.01 -6.38 5.42
C THR A 488 1.88 -6.81 6.37
N SER A 489 2.07 -6.73 7.69
CA SER A 489 1.00 -6.94 8.66
C SER A 489 0.99 -5.76 9.63
N SER A 490 0.08 -4.81 9.42
CA SER A 490 -0.34 -3.87 10.48
C SER A 490 -0.98 -4.62 11.65
N PHE A 491 -1.34 -5.89 11.42
CA PHE A 491 -1.94 -6.80 12.38
C PHE A 491 -0.91 -7.28 13.41
N CYS A 492 -1.09 -6.84 14.66
CA CYS A 492 -0.16 -7.01 15.78
C CYS A 492 -0.22 -8.39 16.46
N LEU A 493 -0.97 -9.34 15.91
CA LEU A 493 -1.21 -10.66 16.50
C LEU A 493 -0.74 -11.76 15.54
N THR A 494 0.20 -12.58 15.98
CA THR A 494 0.76 -13.68 15.17
C THR A 494 0.59 -15.05 15.80
N ASP A 495 -0.01 -15.12 16.99
CA ASP A 495 -0.22 -16.37 17.70
C ASP A 495 -1.24 -17.25 16.98
N LYS A 496 -0.85 -18.49 16.67
CA LYS A 496 -1.79 -19.47 16.15
C LYS A 496 -2.84 -19.81 17.21
N ARG A 497 -4.12 -19.58 16.91
CA ARG A 497 -5.25 -19.88 17.81
C ARG A 497 -6.42 -20.50 17.08
N ALA A 498 -7.20 -21.27 17.82
CA ALA A 498 -8.56 -21.63 17.45
C ALA A 498 -9.55 -20.66 18.09
N GLY A 499 -10.61 -20.35 17.37
CA GLY A 499 -11.71 -19.49 17.78
C GLY A 499 -13.07 -20.10 17.46
N VAL A 500 -14.12 -19.48 17.99
CA VAL A 500 -15.50 -19.83 17.66
C VAL A 500 -16.30 -18.58 17.27
N LEU A 501 -17.24 -18.76 16.34
CA LEU A 501 -18.22 -17.76 15.95
C LEU A 501 -19.57 -18.07 16.62
N LEU A 502 -20.02 -17.17 17.50
CA LEU A 502 -21.33 -17.24 18.14
C LEU A 502 -21.83 -15.83 18.47
N PRO A 503 -22.96 -15.36 17.90
CA PRO A 503 -23.55 -14.09 18.28
C PRO A 503 -24.07 -14.13 19.73
N VAL A 504 -24.04 -12.98 20.42
CA VAL A 504 -24.57 -12.87 21.80
C VAL A 504 -26.07 -13.23 21.87
N SER A 505 -26.85 -12.87 20.83
CA SER A 505 -28.27 -13.21 20.74
C SER A 505 -28.54 -14.73 20.73
N ALA A 506 -27.55 -15.51 20.29
CA ALA A 506 -27.62 -16.96 20.21
C ALA A 506 -27.15 -17.67 21.49
N LEU A 507 -26.64 -16.95 22.50
CA LEU A 507 -26.23 -17.56 23.77
C LEU A 507 -27.40 -18.27 24.45
N ASP A 508 -27.06 -19.35 25.16
CA ASP A 508 -27.99 -19.97 26.08
C ASP A 508 -28.24 -19.05 27.29
N GLY A 509 -29.42 -19.18 27.88
CA GLY A 509 -29.84 -18.36 29.00
C GLY A 509 -31.33 -17.99 28.95
N PRO A 510 -31.82 -17.38 30.05
CA PRO A 510 -33.22 -16.98 30.18
C PRO A 510 -33.61 -15.89 29.18
N GLY A 511 -34.92 -15.80 28.94
CA GLY A 511 -35.53 -14.78 28.09
C GLY A 511 -35.65 -15.12 26.60
N PRO A 512 -36.28 -14.21 25.83
CA PRO A 512 -36.60 -14.41 24.42
C PRO A 512 -35.39 -14.31 23.48
N ILE A 513 -34.22 -13.90 24.00
CA ILE A 513 -32.97 -13.70 23.27
C ILE A 513 -31.80 -13.96 24.21
N GLY A 514 -30.69 -14.48 23.70
CA GLY A 514 -29.43 -14.55 24.45
C GLY A 514 -29.00 -13.17 24.95
N SER A 515 -28.35 -13.12 26.11
CA SER A 515 -27.98 -11.88 26.78
C SER A 515 -26.56 -11.94 27.34
N LEU A 516 -26.09 -10.79 27.82
CA LEU A 516 -24.79 -10.67 28.48
C LEU A 516 -24.67 -11.52 29.76
N ASP A 517 -25.79 -11.96 30.35
CA ASP A 517 -25.78 -12.86 31.50
C ASP A 517 -25.21 -14.25 31.16
N GLY A 518 -25.41 -14.74 29.93
CA GLY A 518 -24.94 -16.05 29.48
C GLY A 518 -23.49 -16.05 28.98
N ALA A 519 -22.87 -14.88 28.85
CA ALA A 519 -21.53 -14.76 28.25
C ALA A 519 -20.43 -15.37 29.13
N ARG A 520 -20.58 -15.34 30.46
CA ARG A 520 -19.58 -15.89 31.39
C ARG A 520 -19.46 -17.41 31.26
N ASP A 521 -20.58 -18.11 31.27
CA ASP A 521 -20.62 -19.56 31.15
C ASP A 521 -20.03 -20.01 29.80
N PHE A 522 -20.32 -19.26 28.73
CA PHE A 522 -19.74 -19.51 27.42
C PHE A 522 -18.22 -19.26 27.39
N ILE A 523 -17.73 -18.19 28.03
CA ILE A 523 -16.29 -17.90 28.17
C ILE A 523 -15.57 -19.02 28.96
N ASP A 524 -16.18 -19.53 30.02
CA ASP A 524 -15.61 -20.62 30.80
C ASP A 524 -15.55 -21.91 29.96
N TRP A 525 -16.62 -22.24 29.23
CA TRP A 525 -16.62 -23.33 28.26
C TRP A 525 -15.52 -23.17 27.21
N MET A 526 -15.33 -21.97 26.66
CA MET A 526 -14.28 -21.70 25.68
C MET A 526 -12.88 -21.94 26.25
N ALA A 527 -12.63 -21.44 27.46
CA ALA A 527 -11.38 -21.65 28.17
C ALA A 527 -11.13 -23.14 28.41
N ASP A 528 -12.18 -23.89 28.77
CA ASP A 528 -12.12 -25.33 28.87
C ASP A 528 -11.84 -25.96 27.50
N ALA A 529 -12.58 -25.67 26.43
CA ALA A 529 -12.33 -26.24 25.11
C ALA A 529 -10.95 -25.87 24.51
N GLY A 530 -10.17 -24.98 25.14
CA GLY A 530 -8.87 -24.51 24.64
C GLY A 530 -9.00 -23.45 23.55
N VAL A 531 -10.20 -22.87 23.40
CA VAL A 531 -10.53 -21.83 22.43
C VAL A 531 -10.02 -20.48 22.95
N GLY A 532 -9.29 -19.75 22.10
CA GLY A 532 -8.63 -18.51 22.49
C GLY A 532 -9.22 -17.24 21.88
N VAL A 533 -10.25 -17.36 21.03
CA VAL A 533 -10.86 -16.27 20.26
C VAL A 533 -12.38 -16.46 20.20
N TRP A 534 -13.16 -15.43 20.52
CA TRP A 534 -14.61 -15.39 20.35
C TRP A 534 -14.95 -14.32 19.32
N GLN A 535 -15.48 -14.73 18.16
CA GLN A 535 -16.07 -13.82 17.20
C GLN A 535 -17.56 -13.65 17.48
N VAL A 536 -17.98 -12.39 17.62
CA VAL A 536 -19.38 -11.99 17.69
C VAL A 536 -19.78 -11.31 16.38
N LEU A 537 -21.09 -11.23 16.13
CA LEU A 537 -21.65 -10.35 15.11
C LEU A 537 -21.76 -8.91 15.67
N PRO A 538 -22.13 -7.91 14.86
CA PRO A 538 -22.26 -6.54 15.35
C PRO A 538 -23.16 -6.47 16.60
N LEU A 539 -22.69 -5.78 17.64
CA LEU A 539 -23.39 -5.67 18.94
C LEU A 539 -24.37 -4.50 19.00
N VAL A 540 -24.67 -3.93 17.85
CA VAL A 540 -25.49 -2.73 17.67
C VAL A 540 -26.99 -3.07 17.67
N PRO A 541 -27.90 -2.12 17.96
CA PRO A 541 -29.34 -2.35 17.84
C PRO A 541 -29.71 -2.84 16.45
N THR A 542 -30.57 -3.85 16.35
CA THR A 542 -30.97 -4.43 15.06
C THR A 542 -32.19 -3.74 14.48
N ASP A 543 -32.37 -3.86 13.16
CA ASP A 543 -33.64 -3.56 12.50
C ASP A 543 -34.79 -4.45 13.02
N ASP A 544 -36.00 -4.19 12.52
CA ASP A 544 -37.21 -4.90 12.93
C ASP A 544 -37.20 -6.39 12.58
N HIS A 545 -36.31 -6.82 11.68
CA HIS A 545 -36.13 -8.22 11.30
C HIS A 545 -35.01 -8.92 12.10
N GLY A 546 -34.32 -8.18 12.98
CA GLY A 546 -33.28 -8.73 13.84
C GLY A 546 -31.88 -8.75 13.23
N SER A 547 -31.69 -8.10 12.07
CA SER A 547 -30.39 -8.05 11.40
C SER A 547 -29.40 -7.16 12.14
N PRO A 548 -28.22 -7.67 12.55
CA PRO A 548 -27.17 -6.85 13.12
C PRO A 548 -26.41 -6.05 12.05
N TYR A 549 -26.64 -6.31 10.76
CA TYR A 549 -26.02 -5.61 9.62
C TYR A 549 -26.87 -4.42 9.11
N SER A 550 -28.10 -4.28 9.61
CA SER A 550 -28.97 -3.12 9.38
C SER A 550 -29.38 -2.54 10.72
N SER A 551 -28.61 -1.56 11.20
CA SER A 551 -28.72 -1.07 12.57
C SER A 551 -29.41 0.30 12.66
N TRP A 552 -30.10 0.52 13.77
CA TRP A 552 -30.64 1.82 14.15
C TRP A 552 -29.58 2.80 14.67
N SER A 553 -28.41 2.32 15.10
CA SER A 553 -27.28 3.15 15.46
C SER A 553 -25.98 2.35 15.44
N THR A 554 -24.97 2.78 14.69
CA THR A 554 -23.69 2.06 14.61
C THR A 554 -22.73 2.35 15.77
N PHE A 555 -23.05 3.34 16.60
CA PHE A 555 -22.24 3.73 17.76
C PHE A 555 -22.72 3.13 19.08
N SER A 556 -24.01 2.78 19.17
CA SER A 556 -24.60 2.29 20.42
C SER A 556 -24.55 0.76 20.50
N GLY A 557 -24.39 0.24 21.71
CA GLY A 557 -24.60 -1.18 21.96
C GLY A 557 -26.08 -1.50 22.15
N ASN A 558 -26.50 -2.72 21.82
CA ASN A 558 -27.89 -3.13 21.77
C ASN A 558 -28.50 -3.36 23.17
N PRO A 559 -29.44 -2.52 23.64
CA PRO A 559 -30.08 -2.71 24.94
C PRO A 559 -30.88 -4.01 25.04
N ASP A 560 -31.30 -4.58 23.92
CA ASP A 560 -32.00 -5.86 23.90
C ASP A 560 -31.10 -7.02 24.31
N LEU A 561 -29.77 -6.86 24.29
CA LEU A 561 -28.80 -7.85 24.76
C LEU A 561 -28.50 -7.74 26.27
N VAL A 562 -28.97 -6.68 26.95
CA VAL A 562 -28.79 -6.52 28.40
C VAL A 562 -29.33 -7.72 29.16
N GLY A 563 -28.55 -8.16 30.14
CA GLY A 563 -28.90 -9.19 31.09
C GLY A 563 -29.84 -8.66 32.17
N LEU A 564 -31.06 -9.23 32.25
CA LEU A 564 -32.02 -8.85 33.28
C LEU A 564 -31.61 -9.37 34.66
N ARG A 565 -30.95 -10.55 34.71
CA ARG A 565 -30.43 -11.11 35.96
C ARG A 565 -29.35 -10.20 36.53
N GLY A 566 -28.39 -9.77 35.71
CA GLY A 566 -27.38 -8.80 36.11
C GLY A 566 -27.96 -7.46 36.60
N CYS A 567 -29.08 -6.99 36.03
CA CYS A 567 -29.80 -5.82 36.55
C CYS A 567 -30.46 -6.09 37.92
N ALA A 568 -31.03 -7.28 38.12
CA ALA A 568 -31.62 -7.66 39.40
C ALA A 568 -30.58 -7.85 40.51
N GLU A 569 -29.43 -8.46 40.19
CA GLU A 569 -28.28 -8.60 41.11
C GLU A 569 -27.71 -7.25 41.53
N ALA A 570 -27.75 -6.26 40.63
CA ALA A 570 -27.40 -4.87 40.94
C ALA A 570 -28.50 -4.12 41.74
N GLY A 571 -29.67 -4.73 41.97
CA GLY A 571 -30.79 -4.08 42.66
C GLY A 571 -31.48 -2.98 41.85
N LEU A 572 -31.41 -3.06 40.51
CA LEU A 572 -32.11 -2.16 39.60
C LEU A 572 -33.47 -2.72 39.11
N LEU A 573 -33.66 -4.04 39.24
CA LEU A 573 -34.89 -4.75 38.94
C LEU A 573 -35.21 -5.78 40.04
N ASP A 574 -36.46 -6.20 40.09
CA ASP A 574 -36.89 -7.36 40.88
C ASP A 574 -36.37 -8.66 40.20
N PRO A 575 -35.83 -9.64 40.95
CA PRO A 575 -35.52 -10.97 40.41
C PRO A 575 -36.66 -11.64 39.63
N GLU A 576 -37.92 -11.37 39.97
CA GLU A 576 -39.10 -11.89 39.23
C GLU A 576 -39.28 -11.24 37.84
N ALA A 577 -38.50 -10.21 37.50
CA ALA A 577 -38.56 -9.56 36.20
C ALA A 577 -37.97 -10.40 35.06
N GLU A 578 -37.28 -11.51 35.36
CA GLU A 578 -36.71 -12.43 34.36
C GLU A 578 -37.80 -13.04 33.45
N LEU A 579 -37.45 -13.34 32.21
CA LEU A 579 -38.36 -13.89 31.21
C LEU A 579 -38.02 -15.36 30.92
N ALA A 580 -39.03 -16.16 30.59
CA ALA A 580 -38.82 -17.55 30.19
C ALA A 580 -38.00 -17.66 28.90
N ARG A 581 -37.07 -18.64 28.86
CA ARG A 581 -36.28 -19.00 27.68
C ARG A 581 -37.17 -19.41 26.51
N THR A 582 -36.77 -19.02 25.30
CA THR A 582 -37.32 -19.50 24.01
C THR A 582 -36.26 -20.31 23.26
N GLU A 583 -36.67 -21.29 22.45
CA GLU A 583 -35.74 -22.12 21.66
C GLU A 583 -35.10 -21.36 20.48
N CYS A 584 -35.78 -20.34 19.98
CA CYS A 584 -35.29 -19.42 18.95
C CYS A 584 -35.39 -17.98 19.46
N VAL A 585 -34.61 -17.07 18.88
CA VAL A 585 -34.71 -15.64 19.20
C VAL A 585 -36.10 -15.14 18.79
N ASP A 586 -36.78 -14.50 19.73
CA ASP A 586 -38.09 -13.89 19.54
C ASP A 586 -37.94 -12.37 19.66
N TYR A 587 -37.68 -11.72 18.51
CA TYR A 587 -37.46 -10.27 18.46
C TYR A 587 -38.70 -9.48 18.85
N GLU A 588 -39.90 -9.93 18.45
CA GLU A 588 -41.16 -9.26 18.82
C GLU A 588 -41.34 -9.25 20.34
N ARG A 589 -41.19 -10.41 20.98
CA ARG A 589 -41.27 -10.52 22.45
C ARG A 589 -40.14 -9.77 23.14
N THR A 590 -38.95 -9.74 22.55
CA THR A 590 -37.82 -8.95 23.06
C THR A 590 -38.17 -7.47 23.11
N ARG A 591 -38.69 -6.91 22.02
CA ARG A 591 -39.11 -5.50 21.91
C ARG A 591 -40.30 -5.19 22.84
N ALA A 592 -41.28 -6.08 22.90
CA ALA A 592 -42.52 -5.86 23.66
C ALA A 592 -42.40 -6.11 25.17
N GLN A 593 -41.50 -7.01 25.61
CA GLN A 593 -41.42 -7.44 27.01
C GLN A 593 -40.05 -7.21 27.66
N LYS A 594 -38.95 -7.50 26.95
CA LYS A 594 -37.60 -7.39 27.55
C LYS A 594 -37.14 -5.94 27.61
N ARG A 595 -37.21 -5.22 26.49
CA ARG A 595 -36.75 -3.81 26.40
C ARG A 595 -37.43 -2.88 27.42
N PRO A 596 -38.76 -2.93 27.65
CA PRO A 596 -39.38 -2.12 28.70
C PRO A 596 -38.83 -2.38 30.11
N ARG A 597 -38.36 -3.61 30.39
CA ARG A 597 -37.72 -3.95 31.68
C ARG A 597 -36.31 -3.36 31.76
N VAL A 598 -35.55 -3.36 30.68
CA VAL A 598 -34.24 -2.67 30.62
C VAL A 598 -34.43 -1.18 30.84
N LEU A 599 -35.42 -0.56 30.19
CA LEU A 599 -35.78 0.84 30.41
C LEU A 599 -36.26 1.09 31.86
N ALA A 600 -36.98 0.16 32.48
CA ALA A 600 -37.33 0.27 33.90
C ALA A 600 -36.09 0.23 34.81
N ALA A 601 -35.11 -0.63 34.52
CA ALA A 601 -33.84 -0.67 35.24
C ALA A 601 -33.08 0.67 35.14
N ALA A 602 -33.09 1.26 33.94
CA ALA A 602 -32.51 2.57 33.68
C ALA A 602 -33.19 3.69 34.49
N ARG A 603 -34.53 3.72 34.55
CA ARG A 603 -35.28 4.65 35.42
C ARG A 603 -34.94 4.46 36.89
N THR A 604 -34.85 3.21 37.36
CA THR A 604 -34.45 2.90 38.73
C THR A 604 -33.06 3.47 39.04
N LEU A 605 -32.09 3.25 38.14
CA LEU A 605 -30.74 3.78 38.27
C LEU A 605 -30.74 5.32 38.36
N LEU A 606 -31.46 6.02 37.48
CA LEU A 606 -31.57 7.47 37.49
C LEU A 606 -32.19 8.01 38.78
N SER A 607 -33.13 7.28 39.38
CA SER A 607 -33.78 7.68 40.65
C SER A 607 -32.92 7.43 41.90
N ARG A 608 -31.75 6.78 41.76
CA ARG A 608 -30.88 6.38 42.87
C ARG A 608 -29.46 6.95 42.75
N PRO A 609 -29.24 8.23 43.11
CA PRO A 609 -27.90 8.83 43.12
C PRO A 609 -26.90 8.15 44.06
N ASP A 610 -27.39 7.39 45.05
CA ASP A 610 -26.62 6.56 45.97
C ASP A 610 -26.11 5.26 45.34
N HIS A 611 -26.68 4.84 44.20
CA HIS A 611 -26.32 3.59 43.56
C HIS A 611 -24.88 3.66 43.01
N PRO A 612 -24.03 2.62 43.19
CA PRO A 612 -22.64 2.65 42.73
C PRO A 612 -22.48 2.97 41.24
N TRP A 613 -23.40 2.50 40.40
CA TRP A 613 -23.34 2.75 38.96
C TRP A 613 -23.78 4.17 38.56
N PHE A 614 -24.39 4.96 39.45
CA PHE A 614 -24.87 6.30 39.09
C PHE A 614 -23.70 7.24 38.76
N ALA A 615 -22.60 7.17 39.52
CA ALA A 615 -21.41 7.97 39.24
C ALA A 615 -20.73 7.56 37.91
N GLU A 616 -20.80 6.27 37.55
CA GLU A 616 -20.31 5.79 36.26
C GLU A 616 -21.21 6.23 35.10
N LEU A 617 -22.53 6.23 35.30
CA LEU A 617 -23.49 6.79 34.36
C LEU A 617 -23.21 8.28 34.09
N GLN A 618 -23.01 9.08 35.14
CA GLN A 618 -22.69 10.51 35.00
C GLN A 618 -21.38 10.72 34.21
N ARG A 619 -20.39 9.85 34.41
CA ARG A 619 -19.15 9.87 33.62
C ARG A 619 -19.42 9.48 32.16
N PHE A 620 -20.16 8.40 31.94
CA PHE A 620 -20.54 7.95 30.60
C PHE A 620 -21.25 9.05 29.82
N VAL A 621 -22.24 9.70 30.43
CA VAL A 621 -23.00 10.83 29.90
C VAL A 621 -22.09 11.97 29.43
N THR A 622 -21.02 12.28 30.18
CA THR A 622 -20.10 13.37 29.82
C THR A 622 -19.04 12.96 28.79
N THR A 623 -18.66 11.68 28.73
CA THR A 623 -17.60 11.18 27.83
C THR A 623 -18.11 10.57 26.52
N ALA A 624 -19.41 10.31 26.40
CA ALA A 624 -20.04 9.67 25.25
C ALA A 624 -21.11 10.58 24.60
N PRO A 625 -20.72 11.66 23.90
CA PRO A 625 -21.67 12.56 23.25
C PRO A 625 -22.60 11.85 22.25
N TRP A 626 -22.07 10.84 21.53
CA TRP A 626 -22.85 9.98 20.62
C TRP A 626 -24.05 9.30 21.29
N ALA A 627 -23.99 9.05 22.61
CA ALA A 627 -25.07 8.41 23.34
C ALA A 627 -26.31 9.30 23.43
N THR A 628 -26.11 10.62 23.42
CA THR A 628 -27.20 11.59 23.37
C THR A 628 -27.92 11.51 22.04
N ASP A 629 -27.19 11.49 20.92
CA ASP A 629 -27.77 11.44 19.58
C ASP A 629 -28.55 10.13 19.35
N ALA A 630 -27.96 9.00 19.76
CA ALA A 630 -28.62 7.70 19.68
C ALA A 630 -29.87 7.63 20.58
N ALA A 631 -29.80 8.15 21.81
CA ALA A 631 -30.93 8.17 22.73
C ALA A 631 -32.06 9.10 22.23
N LEU A 632 -31.72 10.25 21.64
CA LEU A 632 -32.68 11.15 21.03
C LEU A 632 -33.39 10.50 19.85
N PHE A 633 -32.65 9.82 18.97
CA PHE A 633 -33.25 9.06 17.88
C PHE A 633 -34.25 8.01 18.39
N HIS A 634 -33.87 7.23 19.42
CA HIS A 634 -34.78 6.25 20.02
C HIS A 634 -36.01 6.89 20.65
N ALA A 635 -35.85 7.98 21.41
CA ALA A 635 -36.96 8.69 22.05
C ALA A 635 -37.94 9.28 21.02
N ILE A 636 -37.42 9.90 19.94
CA ILE A 636 -38.27 10.40 18.86
C ILE A 636 -38.95 9.23 18.15
N LYS A 637 -38.23 8.15 17.84
CA LYS A 637 -38.81 6.98 17.17
C LYS A 637 -39.95 6.37 18.00
N GLU A 638 -39.81 6.26 19.31
CA GLU A 638 -40.89 5.83 20.21
C GLU A 638 -42.08 6.79 20.19
N ARG A 639 -41.81 8.10 20.24
CA ARG A 639 -42.84 9.16 20.15
C ARG A 639 -43.62 9.12 18.83
N GLN A 640 -42.97 8.66 17.77
CA GLN A 640 -43.54 8.46 16.43
C GLN A 640 -44.04 7.03 16.19
N GLU A 641 -44.30 6.26 17.27
CA GLU A 641 -44.89 4.91 17.21
C GLU A 641 -44.08 3.92 16.36
N GLY A 642 -42.75 4.08 16.33
CA GLY A 642 -41.84 3.23 15.57
C GLY A 642 -41.65 3.64 14.11
N ALA A 643 -42.30 4.71 13.63
CA ALA A 643 -42.14 5.18 12.26
C ALA A 643 -40.67 5.49 11.92
N PRO A 644 -40.20 5.20 10.69
CA PRO A 644 -38.87 5.56 10.24
C PRO A 644 -38.72 7.07 10.04
N TRP A 645 -37.50 7.59 10.14
CA TRP A 645 -37.26 9.04 10.22
C TRP A 645 -37.72 9.85 9.01
N TRP A 646 -37.77 9.25 7.81
CA TRP A 646 -38.28 9.93 6.60
C TRP A 646 -39.81 10.15 6.61
N LEU A 647 -40.53 9.54 7.56
CA LEU A 647 -41.95 9.77 7.81
C LEU A 647 -42.23 10.72 8.97
N TRP A 648 -41.19 11.22 9.65
CA TRP A 648 -41.34 12.17 10.75
C TRP A 648 -41.77 13.56 10.26
N PRO A 649 -42.25 14.44 11.16
CA PRO A 649 -42.53 15.84 10.83
C PRO A 649 -41.38 16.50 10.06
N ALA A 650 -41.71 17.32 9.07
CA ALA A 650 -40.75 17.80 8.06
C ALA A 650 -39.47 18.40 8.64
N GLN A 651 -39.57 19.18 9.72
CA GLN A 651 -38.42 19.82 10.37
C GLN A 651 -37.52 18.81 11.10
N LEU A 652 -38.09 17.78 11.74
CA LEU A 652 -37.32 16.69 12.35
C LEU A 652 -36.69 15.81 11.28
N ARG A 653 -37.43 15.53 10.19
CA ARG A 653 -36.93 14.76 9.05
C ARG A 653 -35.71 15.41 8.41
N SER A 654 -35.71 16.73 8.22
CA SER A 654 -34.58 17.46 7.63
C SER A 654 -33.46 17.80 8.62
N PHE A 655 -33.53 17.27 9.85
CA PHE A 655 -32.60 17.59 10.93
C PHE A 655 -32.46 19.10 11.17
N ASP A 656 -33.58 19.83 11.21
CA ASP A 656 -33.58 21.25 11.53
C ASP A 656 -33.08 21.46 12.98
N PRO A 657 -32.00 22.24 13.21
CA PRO A 657 -31.38 22.35 14.54
C PRO A 657 -32.33 22.84 15.63
N ASP A 658 -33.25 23.76 15.32
CA ASP A 658 -34.20 24.30 16.29
C ASP A 658 -35.26 23.25 16.64
N ALA A 659 -35.78 22.53 15.65
CA ALA A 659 -36.73 21.44 15.88
C ALA A 659 -36.11 20.26 16.64
N VAL A 660 -34.85 19.92 16.34
CA VAL A 660 -34.10 18.87 17.06
C VAL A 660 -33.84 19.29 18.50
N ALA A 661 -33.42 20.54 18.74
CA ALA A 661 -33.23 21.08 20.09
C ALA A 661 -34.55 21.13 20.88
N GLN A 662 -35.64 21.53 20.24
CA GLN A 662 -36.98 21.51 20.84
C GLN A 662 -37.40 20.08 21.21
N ALA A 663 -37.28 19.12 20.29
CA ALA A 663 -37.61 17.72 20.56
C ALA A 663 -36.74 17.15 21.69
N SER A 664 -35.45 17.47 21.72
CA SER A 664 -34.56 17.07 22.81
C SER A 664 -34.96 17.65 24.16
N ALA A 665 -35.48 18.88 24.20
CA ALA A 665 -35.97 19.51 25.43
C ALA A 665 -37.32 18.94 25.88
N GLU A 666 -38.23 18.68 24.92
CA GLU A 666 -39.55 18.09 25.19
C GLU A 666 -39.48 16.63 25.65
N LEU A 667 -38.48 15.88 25.16
CA LEU A 667 -38.27 14.46 25.45
C LEU A 667 -37.09 14.23 26.42
N ALA A 668 -36.72 15.23 27.23
CA ALA A 668 -35.52 15.18 28.05
C ALA A 668 -35.47 13.95 28.98
N ASP A 669 -36.59 13.62 29.62
CA ASP A 669 -36.68 12.46 30.54
C ASP A 669 -36.55 11.13 29.78
N GLU A 670 -37.17 11.01 28.60
CA GLU A 670 -37.05 9.84 27.73
C GLU A 670 -35.63 9.66 27.21
N VAL A 671 -34.99 10.76 26.80
CA VAL A 671 -33.59 10.77 26.35
C VAL A 671 -32.67 10.30 27.47
N GLU A 672 -32.77 10.86 28.68
CA GLU A 672 -31.95 10.43 29.82
C GLU A 672 -32.18 8.95 30.16
N ASN A 673 -33.42 8.48 30.07
CA ASN A 673 -33.72 7.08 30.30
C ASN A 673 -33.08 6.15 29.26
N TRP A 674 -33.12 6.52 27.98
CA TRP A 674 -32.43 5.79 26.92
C TRP A 674 -30.91 5.83 27.10
N ARG A 675 -30.33 6.99 27.45
CA ARG A 675 -28.90 7.11 27.75
C ARG A 675 -28.48 6.18 28.90
N ALA A 676 -29.29 6.09 29.95
CA ALA A 676 -29.05 5.17 31.06
C ALA A 676 -29.17 3.70 30.64
N ALA A 677 -30.10 3.35 29.74
CA ALA A 677 -30.20 1.99 29.19
C ALA A 677 -28.98 1.62 28.33
N LEU A 678 -28.49 2.55 27.49
CA LEU A 678 -27.25 2.39 26.73
C LEU A 678 -26.05 2.19 27.66
N PHE A 679 -25.96 2.98 28.75
CA PHE A 679 -24.94 2.81 29.77
C PHE A 679 -24.97 1.42 30.42
N ILE A 680 -26.15 0.89 30.78
CA ILE A 680 -26.26 -0.43 31.39
C ILE A 680 -25.68 -1.51 30.45
N PHE A 681 -25.94 -1.41 29.15
CA PHE A 681 -25.28 -2.28 28.16
C PHE A 681 -23.76 -2.12 28.22
N GLU A 682 -23.23 -0.91 28.13
CA GLU A 682 -21.78 -0.66 28.16
C GLU A 682 -21.12 -1.20 29.43
N HIS A 683 -21.77 -1.03 30.58
CA HIS A 683 -21.29 -1.50 31.86
C HIS A 683 -21.21 -3.04 31.90
N GLN A 684 -22.29 -3.72 31.48
CA GLN A 684 -22.33 -5.19 31.43
C GLN A 684 -21.34 -5.75 30.39
N TRP A 685 -21.29 -5.18 29.18
CA TRP A 685 -20.36 -5.62 28.13
C TRP A 685 -18.91 -5.41 28.57
N GLY A 686 -18.60 -4.27 29.20
CA GLY A 686 -17.28 -4.04 29.79
C GLY A 686 -16.89 -5.10 30.83
N ALA A 687 -17.85 -5.62 31.61
CA ALA A 687 -17.60 -6.74 32.52
C ALA A 687 -17.33 -8.06 31.77
N VAL A 688 -18.07 -8.35 30.69
CA VAL A 688 -17.82 -9.50 29.81
C VAL A 688 -16.42 -9.42 29.20
N ARG A 689 -16.02 -8.26 28.65
CA ARG A 689 -14.67 -8.05 28.08
C ARG A 689 -13.57 -8.32 29.10
N ARG A 690 -13.68 -7.76 30.31
CA ARG A 690 -12.71 -8.00 31.38
C ARG A 690 -12.64 -9.48 31.77
N TYR A 691 -13.78 -10.18 31.79
CA TYR A 691 -13.82 -11.60 32.09
C TYR A 691 -13.16 -12.45 30.99
N ALA A 692 -13.46 -12.18 29.72
CA ALA A 692 -12.81 -12.81 28.57
C ALA A 692 -11.29 -12.61 28.60
N ALA A 693 -10.83 -11.38 28.82
CA ALA A 693 -9.42 -11.04 28.91
C ALA A 693 -8.72 -11.76 30.07
N ALA A 694 -9.35 -11.84 31.25
CA ALA A 694 -8.82 -12.59 32.40
C ALA A 694 -8.67 -14.10 32.12
N ARG A 695 -9.44 -14.62 31.16
CA ARG A 695 -9.37 -16.01 30.66
C ARG A 695 -8.54 -16.13 29.39
N GLY A 696 -7.89 -15.06 28.95
CA GLY A 696 -7.01 -15.02 27.78
C GLY A 696 -7.75 -15.20 26.45
N ILE A 697 -9.06 -14.96 26.43
CA ILE A 697 -9.91 -14.98 25.24
C ILE A 697 -9.91 -13.59 24.62
N ARG A 698 -9.66 -13.53 23.32
CA ARG A 698 -9.77 -12.28 22.53
C ARG A 698 -11.14 -12.20 21.88
N LEU A 699 -11.70 -11.00 21.84
CA LEU A 699 -12.97 -10.70 21.19
C LEU A 699 -12.74 -10.15 19.78
N VAL A 700 -13.34 -10.80 18.78
CA VAL A 700 -13.41 -10.30 17.40
C VAL A 700 -14.80 -9.69 17.21
N GLY A 701 -14.83 -8.38 17.04
CA GLY A 701 -16.03 -7.65 16.65
C GLY A 701 -16.20 -7.63 15.13
N ASP A 702 -17.33 -7.12 14.70
CA ASP A 702 -17.71 -7.07 13.30
C ASP A 702 -18.40 -5.73 13.01
N MET A 703 -18.05 -5.10 11.90
CA MET A 703 -18.58 -3.82 11.46
C MET A 703 -18.99 -3.89 9.98
N PRO A 704 -20.31 -3.81 9.68
CA PRO A 704 -20.83 -3.65 8.33
C PRO A 704 -20.24 -2.41 7.68
N ILE A 705 -19.82 -2.46 6.41
CA ILE A 705 -19.38 -1.23 5.72
C ILE A 705 -20.53 -0.20 5.70
N TYR A 706 -21.71 -0.60 5.23
CA TYR A 706 -22.88 0.25 5.15
C TYR A 706 -23.66 0.32 6.47
N VAL A 707 -24.57 1.28 6.55
CA VAL A 707 -25.45 1.49 7.71
C VAL A 707 -26.92 1.31 7.32
N GLY A 708 -27.79 1.05 8.28
CA GLY A 708 -29.23 1.02 8.03
C GLY A 708 -29.74 2.41 7.63
N ARG A 709 -30.66 2.50 6.66
CA ARG A 709 -31.27 3.79 6.28
C ARG A 709 -31.99 4.44 7.47
N ASP A 710 -32.77 3.64 8.20
CA ASP A 710 -33.51 4.11 9.37
C ASP A 710 -32.63 4.08 10.62
N SER A 711 -31.65 4.97 10.66
CA SER A 711 -30.66 5.03 11.74
C SER A 711 -30.40 6.47 12.18
N ALA A 712 -29.92 6.60 13.41
CA ALA A 712 -29.38 7.86 13.91
C ALA A 712 -28.22 8.35 13.04
N ASP A 713 -27.40 7.44 12.52
CA ASP A 713 -26.25 7.74 11.66
C ASP A 713 -26.67 8.49 10.39
N VAL A 714 -27.71 8.00 9.69
CA VAL A 714 -28.18 8.62 8.45
C VAL A 714 -29.02 9.86 8.75
N TRP A 715 -29.91 9.79 9.75
CA TRP A 715 -30.79 10.91 10.10
C TRP A 715 -30.01 12.18 10.50
N ALA A 716 -28.96 12.04 11.32
CA ALA A 716 -28.18 13.16 11.83
C ALA A 716 -27.05 13.62 10.89
N HIS A 717 -26.68 12.80 9.90
CA HIS A 717 -25.56 13.09 9.00
C HIS A 717 -25.92 12.87 7.52
N GLN A 718 -27.12 13.30 7.12
CA GLN A 718 -27.67 13.08 5.77
C GLN A 718 -26.71 13.50 4.65
N GLN A 719 -25.91 14.54 4.85
CA GLN A 719 -24.90 15.03 3.91
C GLN A 719 -23.75 14.05 3.62
N LEU A 720 -23.57 13.03 4.44
CA LEU A 720 -22.56 11.98 4.26
C LEU A 720 -23.07 10.80 3.42
N PHE A 721 -24.32 10.88 2.95
CA PHE A 721 -25.00 9.82 2.20
C PHE A 721 -25.62 10.36 0.91
N GLN A 722 -25.76 9.49 -0.09
CA GLN A 722 -26.36 9.81 -1.38
C GLN A 722 -27.89 9.80 -1.30
N LEU A 723 -28.46 10.88 -0.75
CA LEU A 723 -29.90 11.04 -0.53
C LEU A 723 -30.50 12.18 -1.37
N ASP A 724 -31.78 12.07 -1.70
CA ASP A 724 -32.58 13.18 -2.21
C ASP A 724 -33.02 14.13 -1.09
N ALA A 725 -33.69 15.23 -1.45
CA ALA A 725 -34.16 16.24 -0.50
C ALA A 725 -35.24 15.74 0.49
N LEU A 726 -35.81 14.55 0.26
CA LEU A 726 -36.80 13.91 1.12
C LEU A 726 -36.19 12.79 1.98
N GLY A 727 -34.89 12.52 1.85
CA GLY A 727 -34.18 11.48 2.58
C GLY A 727 -34.29 10.08 1.97
N PHE A 728 -34.63 9.99 0.68
CA PHE A 728 -34.61 8.73 -0.08
C PHE A 728 -33.24 8.51 -0.72
N PRO A 729 -32.68 7.28 -0.67
CA PRO A 729 -31.44 6.97 -1.37
C PRO A 729 -31.61 7.20 -2.87
N LEU A 730 -30.64 7.87 -3.49
CA LEU A 730 -30.54 7.95 -4.95
C LEU A 730 -30.13 6.60 -5.53
N LYS A 731 -29.15 5.98 -4.86
CA LYS A 731 -28.65 4.63 -5.13
C LYS A 731 -28.50 3.86 -3.82
N VAL A 732 -28.54 2.54 -3.93
CA VAL A 732 -28.44 1.62 -2.81
C VAL A 732 -27.33 0.60 -3.03
N ALA A 733 -26.83 0.07 -1.92
CA ALA A 733 -25.84 -1.00 -1.92
C ALA A 733 -26.41 -2.33 -2.39
N GLY A 734 -25.54 -3.12 -3.01
CA GLY A 734 -25.78 -4.51 -3.35
C GLY A 734 -24.49 -5.17 -3.83
N VAL A 735 -24.64 -6.34 -4.45
CA VAL A 735 -23.59 -7.02 -5.22
C VAL A 735 -24.15 -7.49 -6.55
N PRO A 736 -23.33 -7.50 -7.62
CA PRO A 736 -23.77 -7.95 -8.94
C PRO A 736 -24.09 -9.46 -8.94
N PRO A 737 -24.71 -9.97 -10.02
CA PRO A 737 -24.86 -11.40 -10.25
C PRO A 737 -23.52 -12.15 -10.17
N ASP A 738 -23.57 -13.35 -9.60
CA ASP A 738 -22.43 -14.26 -9.49
C ASP A 738 -22.89 -15.72 -9.69
N ALA A 739 -21.97 -16.68 -9.50
CA ALA A 739 -22.27 -18.10 -9.65
C ALA A 739 -23.32 -18.64 -8.65
N TYR A 740 -23.66 -17.88 -7.62
CA TYR A 740 -24.60 -18.25 -6.55
C TYR A 740 -25.92 -17.47 -6.62
N SER A 741 -25.97 -16.33 -7.33
CA SER A 741 -27.17 -15.52 -7.56
C SER A 741 -27.22 -14.94 -8.98
N GLU A 742 -28.18 -15.40 -9.79
CA GLU A 742 -28.41 -14.89 -11.17
C GLU A 742 -28.81 -13.41 -11.22
N THR A 743 -29.37 -12.87 -10.15
CA THR A 743 -29.85 -11.48 -10.07
C THR A 743 -28.99 -10.57 -9.19
N GLY A 744 -27.90 -11.11 -8.63
CA GLY A 744 -27.13 -10.44 -7.58
C GLY A 744 -27.91 -10.35 -6.27
N GLN A 745 -27.47 -9.49 -5.35
CA GLN A 745 -28.16 -9.25 -4.09
C GLN A 745 -28.38 -7.75 -3.90
N LEU A 746 -29.63 -7.34 -3.70
CA LEU A 746 -29.99 -5.97 -3.41
C LEU A 746 -30.13 -5.80 -1.90
N TRP A 747 -29.23 -5.04 -1.28
CA TRP A 747 -29.21 -4.89 0.18
C TRP A 747 -30.03 -3.68 0.66
N GLY A 748 -30.13 -2.64 -0.17
CA GLY A 748 -31.01 -1.49 0.10
C GLY A 748 -30.43 -0.45 1.05
N ASN A 749 -29.20 -0.64 1.54
CA ASN A 749 -28.51 0.37 2.36
C ASN A 749 -28.19 1.63 1.53
N PRO A 750 -28.25 2.84 2.11
CA PRO A 750 -27.77 4.04 1.45
C PRO A 750 -26.26 3.97 1.21
N LEU A 751 -25.82 4.54 0.09
CA LEU A 751 -24.40 4.67 -0.25
C LEU A 751 -23.81 5.94 0.35
N PHE A 752 -22.50 5.91 0.64
CA PHE A 752 -21.77 7.05 1.18
C PHE A 752 -21.50 8.11 0.12
N GLU A 753 -21.54 9.38 0.53
CA GLU A 753 -20.97 10.48 -0.23
C GLU A 753 -19.50 10.65 0.15
N TRP A 754 -18.64 9.79 -0.42
CA TRP A 754 -17.22 9.73 -0.07
C TRP A 754 -16.49 11.05 -0.26
N ALA A 755 -16.89 11.87 -1.23
CA ALA A 755 -16.31 13.19 -1.44
C ALA A 755 -16.65 14.17 -0.31
N ALA A 756 -17.84 14.06 0.30
CA ALA A 756 -18.18 14.86 1.48
C ALA A 756 -17.42 14.39 2.72
N MET A 757 -17.24 13.07 2.88
CA MET A 757 -16.43 12.52 3.97
C MET A 757 -14.94 12.90 3.85
N GLU A 758 -14.39 12.97 2.64
CA GLU A 758 -13.00 13.37 2.45
C GLU A 758 -12.75 14.83 2.90
N GLN A 759 -13.72 15.72 2.72
CA GLN A 759 -13.61 17.15 3.08
C GLN A 759 -13.44 17.38 4.59
N ASP A 760 -13.95 16.48 5.43
CA ASP A 760 -13.80 16.55 6.90
C ASP A 760 -12.70 15.61 7.43
N GLY A 761 -11.91 15.01 6.54
CA GLY A 761 -10.85 14.07 6.90
C GLY A 761 -11.38 12.72 7.40
N TYR A 762 -12.55 12.28 6.91
CA TYR A 762 -13.19 11.01 7.25
C TYR A 762 -13.59 10.91 8.74
N ARG A 763 -13.97 12.02 9.37
CA ARG A 763 -14.20 12.12 10.82
C ARG A 763 -15.20 11.07 11.33
N TRP A 764 -16.30 10.87 10.60
CA TRP A 764 -17.34 9.90 10.95
C TRP A 764 -16.80 8.46 10.99
N TRP A 765 -16.00 8.07 9.99
CA TRP A 765 -15.37 6.75 9.94
C TRP A 765 -14.35 6.54 11.06
N ILE A 766 -13.55 7.56 11.37
CA ILE A 766 -12.59 7.51 12.48
C ILE A 766 -13.32 7.29 13.80
N GLU A 767 -14.40 8.03 14.07
CA GLU A 767 -15.18 7.85 15.30
C GLU A 767 -15.86 6.47 15.36
N ARG A 768 -16.40 5.99 14.24
CA ARG A 768 -17.04 4.68 14.17
C ARG A 768 -16.06 3.57 14.49
N VAL A 769 -14.87 3.56 13.86
CA VAL A 769 -13.82 2.57 14.13
C VAL A 769 -13.33 2.66 15.58
N ARG A 770 -13.06 3.87 16.08
CA ARG A 770 -12.68 4.09 17.48
C ARG A 770 -13.71 3.49 18.42
N ARG A 771 -14.99 3.70 18.12
CA ARG A 771 -16.10 3.23 18.94
C ARG A 771 -16.21 1.72 18.92
N THR A 772 -16.21 1.08 17.75
CA THR A 772 -16.33 -0.38 17.67
C THR A 772 -15.15 -1.09 18.35
N LEU A 773 -13.94 -0.53 18.31
CA LEU A 773 -12.77 -1.06 19.04
C LEU A 773 -12.86 -0.89 20.57
N GLN A 774 -13.80 -0.08 21.09
CA GLN A 774 -14.13 -0.11 22.52
C GLN A 774 -14.97 -1.33 22.90
N HIS A 775 -15.48 -2.09 21.94
CA HIS A 775 -16.25 -3.31 22.17
C HIS A 775 -15.46 -4.59 21.92
N CYS A 776 -14.39 -4.54 21.14
CA CYS A 776 -13.63 -5.72 20.74
C CYS A 776 -12.12 -5.50 20.84
N ASP A 777 -11.36 -6.59 20.71
CA ASP A 777 -9.89 -6.54 20.67
C ASP A 777 -9.36 -6.54 19.24
N VAL A 778 -10.15 -7.05 18.30
CA VAL A 778 -9.90 -7.13 16.85
C VAL A 778 -11.20 -6.85 16.12
N LEU A 779 -11.13 -6.16 14.98
CA LEU A 779 -12.32 -5.75 14.23
C LEU A 779 -12.32 -6.32 12.81
N ARG A 780 -13.31 -7.17 12.49
CA ARG A 780 -13.65 -7.51 11.11
C ARG A 780 -14.41 -6.35 10.46
N ILE A 781 -13.97 -5.91 9.29
CA ILE A 781 -14.72 -4.97 8.46
C ILE A 781 -15.36 -5.77 7.33
N ASP A 782 -16.67 -5.87 7.38
CA ASP A 782 -17.50 -6.60 6.44
C ASP A 782 -17.61 -5.86 5.09
N HIS A 783 -17.63 -6.59 3.99
CA HIS A 783 -17.64 -6.08 2.62
C HIS A 783 -16.51 -5.09 2.34
N PHE A 784 -15.27 -5.49 2.66
CA PHE A 784 -14.08 -4.66 2.50
C PHE A 784 -13.85 -4.20 1.05
N ILE A 785 -14.34 -4.98 0.07
CA ILE A 785 -14.33 -4.62 -1.35
C ILE A 785 -14.85 -3.19 -1.56
N GLY A 786 -15.89 -2.79 -0.83
CA GLY A 786 -16.53 -1.48 -0.93
C GLY A 786 -15.59 -0.27 -0.74
N PHE A 787 -14.42 -0.46 -0.11
CA PHE A 787 -13.42 0.59 0.00
C PHE A 787 -12.56 0.74 -1.26
N ALA A 788 -12.33 -0.32 -2.02
CA ALA A 788 -11.68 -0.25 -3.32
C ALA A 788 -12.68 0.16 -4.41
N ARG A 789 -13.85 -0.48 -4.40
CA ARG A 789 -14.97 -0.22 -5.31
C ARG A 789 -16.28 -0.76 -4.74
N TYR A 790 -17.39 -0.10 -4.96
CA TYR A 790 -18.71 -0.55 -4.52
C TYR A 790 -19.70 -0.67 -5.66
N TRP A 791 -20.63 -1.62 -5.54
CA TRP A 791 -21.69 -1.81 -6.51
C TRP A 791 -22.89 -0.93 -6.16
N ALA A 792 -23.17 0.04 -7.03
CA ALA A 792 -24.22 1.03 -6.84
C ALA A 792 -25.41 0.70 -7.74
N VAL A 793 -26.57 0.43 -7.12
CA VAL A 793 -27.81 0.10 -7.83
C VAL A 793 -28.78 1.25 -7.68
N ASP A 794 -29.48 1.64 -8.76
CA ASP A 794 -30.55 2.63 -8.67
C ASP A 794 -31.61 2.19 -7.65
N ALA A 795 -32.04 3.11 -6.77
CA ALA A 795 -32.91 2.75 -5.65
C ALA A 795 -34.29 2.21 -6.06
N GLU A 796 -34.73 2.49 -7.29
CA GLU A 796 -35.98 1.99 -7.87
C GLU A 796 -35.84 0.63 -8.58
N ALA A 797 -34.64 0.07 -8.67
CA ALA A 797 -34.41 -1.19 -9.36
C ALA A 797 -35.01 -2.39 -8.61
N GLU A 798 -35.59 -3.33 -9.36
CA GLU A 798 -36.16 -4.56 -8.77
C GLU A 798 -35.09 -5.57 -8.33
N HIS A 799 -33.89 -5.50 -8.90
CA HIS A 799 -32.78 -6.41 -8.59
C HIS A 799 -31.41 -5.75 -8.81
N ALA A 800 -30.36 -6.32 -8.24
CA ALA A 800 -29.02 -5.72 -8.26
C ALA A 800 -28.29 -5.80 -9.62
N ALA A 801 -28.78 -6.58 -10.58
CA ALA A 801 -28.10 -6.78 -11.87
C ALA A 801 -27.88 -5.51 -12.71
N SER A 802 -28.67 -4.46 -12.50
CA SER A 802 -28.55 -3.18 -13.24
C SER A 802 -27.60 -2.17 -12.60
N GLY A 803 -26.88 -2.54 -11.53
CA GLY A 803 -25.93 -1.65 -10.89
C GLY A 803 -24.66 -1.40 -11.71
N GLU A 804 -23.76 -0.62 -11.13
CA GLU A 804 -22.44 -0.34 -11.69
C GLU A 804 -21.36 -0.28 -10.59
N TRP A 805 -20.11 -0.59 -10.96
CA TRP A 805 -18.97 -0.44 -10.05
C TRP A 805 -18.52 1.01 -9.99
N ILE A 806 -18.53 1.58 -8.79
CA ILE A 806 -18.01 2.92 -8.50
C ILE A 806 -16.74 2.79 -7.67
N PRO A 807 -15.67 3.56 -7.95
CA PRO A 807 -14.49 3.59 -7.08
C PRO A 807 -14.83 3.98 -5.64
N GLY A 808 -14.27 3.24 -4.68
CA GLY A 808 -14.32 3.58 -3.27
C GLY A 808 -13.22 4.60 -2.88
N PRO A 809 -13.13 4.98 -1.60
CA PRO A 809 -12.15 5.94 -1.08
C PRO A 809 -10.71 5.42 -1.08
N GLY A 810 -10.51 4.13 -1.34
CA GLY A 810 -9.20 3.47 -1.34
C GLY A 810 -8.50 3.60 0.01
N ARG A 811 -7.20 3.90 -0.03
CA ARG A 811 -6.35 3.96 1.17
C ARG A 811 -6.56 5.21 2.02
N ALA A 812 -7.14 6.29 1.46
CA ALA A 812 -7.24 7.59 2.13
C ALA A 812 -8.01 7.54 3.46
N VAL A 813 -9.12 6.81 3.51
CA VAL A 813 -9.91 6.62 4.75
C VAL A 813 -9.11 5.87 5.82
N PHE A 814 -8.34 4.86 5.44
CA PHE A 814 -7.52 4.07 6.36
C PHE A 814 -6.29 4.84 6.82
N ASP A 815 -5.68 5.65 5.97
CA ASP A 815 -4.59 6.55 6.34
C ASP A 815 -5.06 7.59 7.38
N ALA A 816 -6.27 8.14 7.21
CA ALA A 816 -6.85 9.05 8.19
C ALA A 816 -7.15 8.35 9.53
N ILE A 817 -7.66 7.11 9.48
CA ILE A 817 -7.85 6.27 10.66
C ILE A 817 -6.52 5.97 11.37
N GLU A 818 -5.49 5.55 10.63
CA GLU A 818 -4.17 5.22 11.20
C GLU A 818 -3.47 6.46 11.76
N ALA A 819 -3.59 7.61 11.11
CA ALA A 819 -3.02 8.87 11.58
C ALA A 819 -3.57 9.29 12.95
N GLU A 820 -4.86 9.06 13.20
CA GLU A 820 -5.52 9.46 14.44
C GLU A 820 -5.45 8.36 15.53
N LEU A 821 -5.73 7.10 15.15
CA LEU A 821 -5.90 6.00 16.10
C LEU A 821 -4.66 5.11 16.23
N GLY A 822 -3.65 5.34 15.38
CA GLY A 822 -2.51 4.44 15.23
C GLY A 822 -2.87 3.17 14.47
N ARG A 823 -1.93 2.21 14.46
CA ARG A 823 -2.16 0.90 13.83
C ARG A 823 -3.21 0.09 14.58
N LEU A 824 -4.17 -0.45 13.83
CA LEU A 824 -5.33 -1.15 14.37
C LEU A 824 -5.37 -2.63 13.94
N PRO A 825 -5.84 -3.53 14.81
CA PRO A 825 -6.01 -4.94 14.48
C PRO A 825 -7.30 -5.15 13.68
N LEU A 826 -7.25 -4.85 12.38
CA LEU A 826 -8.38 -5.01 11.47
C LEU A 826 -8.27 -6.33 10.69
N ILE A 827 -9.41 -6.98 10.39
CA ILE A 827 -9.53 -8.12 9.48
C ILE A 827 -10.37 -7.65 8.29
N ALA A 828 -9.89 -7.87 7.08
CA ALA A 828 -10.63 -7.58 5.86
C ALA A 828 -11.54 -8.77 5.53
N GLU A 829 -12.85 -8.53 5.43
CA GLU A 829 -13.76 -9.44 4.77
C GLU A 829 -13.61 -9.26 3.26
N ASP A 830 -12.85 -10.15 2.64
CA ASP A 830 -12.49 -10.11 1.23
C ASP A 830 -13.03 -11.34 0.49
N LEU A 831 -14.31 -11.68 0.68
CA LEU A 831 -15.00 -12.74 -0.04
C LEU A 831 -15.79 -12.17 -1.25
N GLY A 832 -16.17 -13.02 -2.20
CA GLY A 832 -16.97 -12.65 -3.37
C GLY A 832 -16.13 -12.29 -4.60
N LEU A 833 -16.60 -11.34 -5.43
CA LEU A 833 -15.96 -10.90 -6.68
C LEU A 833 -14.79 -9.94 -6.42
N VAL A 834 -13.77 -10.47 -5.74
CA VAL A 834 -12.54 -9.78 -5.41
C VAL A 834 -11.69 -9.61 -6.67
N ASP A 835 -11.29 -8.38 -6.97
CA ASP A 835 -10.31 -8.08 -8.02
C ASP A 835 -8.95 -7.72 -7.43
N GLU A 836 -7.96 -7.53 -8.32
CA GLU A 836 -6.61 -7.12 -7.94
C GLU A 836 -6.60 -5.81 -7.13
N SER A 837 -7.52 -4.87 -7.39
CA SER A 837 -7.57 -3.60 -6.65
C SER A 837 -7.90 -3.79 -5.17
N THR A 838 -8.82 -4.72 -4.87
CA THR A 838 -9.19 -5.06 -3.50
C THR A 838 -8.05 -5.78 -2.78
N LEU A 839 -7.42 -6.76 -3.44
CA LEU A 839 -6.27 -7.47 -2.89
C LEU A 839 -5.10 -6.53 -2.64
N ALA A 840 -4.81 -5.63 -3.59
CA ALA A 840 -3.78 -4.62 -3.46
C ALA A 840 -4.07 -3.67 -2.28
N LEU A 841 -5.32 -3.22 -2.10
CA LEU A 841 -5.70 -2.38 -0.96
C LEU A 841 -5.51 -3.12 0.37
N ARG A 842 -6.00 -4.36 0.49
CA ARG A 842 -5.85 -5.21 1.68
C ARG A 842 -4.36 -5.40 2.01
N ASP A 843 -3.55 -5.76 1.01
CA ASP A 843 -2.14 -6.07 1.19
C ASP A 843 -1.31 -4.82 1.48
N ALA A 844 -1.64 -3.68 0.87
CA ALA A 844 -1.02 -2.39 1.16
C ALA A 844 -1.31 -1.90 2.59
N LEU A 845 -2.48 -2.26 3.14
CA LEU A 845 -2.86 -2.00 4.53
C LEU A 845 -2.36 -3.07 5.50
N GLY A 846 -1.83 -4.18 4.98
CA GLY A 846 -1.34 -5.31 5.74
C GLY A 846 -2.41 -5.98 6.60
N LEU A 847 -3.61 -6.12 6.05
CA LEU A 847 -4.75 -6.73 6.74
C LEU A 847 -4.85 -8.22 6.41
N PRO A 848 -5.09 -9.11 7.39
CA PRO A 848 -5.45 -10.48 7.09
C PRO A 848 -6.81 -10.54 6.37
N GLY A 849 -6.85 -11.32 5.29
CA GLY A 849 -8.08 -11.72 4.61
C GLY A 849 -8.73 -12.96 5.22
N MET A 850 -9.88 -13.35 4.70
CA MET A 850 -10.66 -14.51 5.13
C MET A 850 -10.51 -15.69 4.17
N LYS A 851 -10.56 -16.90 4.73
CA LYS A 851 -10.49 -18.17 3.98
C LYS A 851 -11.64 -19.07 4.41
N VAL A 852 -12.59 -19.36 3.51
CA VAL A 852 -13.80 -20.12 3.86
C VAL A 852 -13.78 -21.47 3.16
N LEU A 853 -13.60 -22.54 3.93
CA LEU A 853 -13.34 -23.88 3.39
C LEU A 853 -14.47 -24.41 2.50
N GLN A 854 -15.74 -24.08 2.81
CA GLN A 854 -16.88 -24.42 1.95
C GLN A 854 -16.75 -23.87 0.52
N PHE A 855 -16.00 -22.78 0.29
CA PHE A 855 -15.76 -22.20 -1.03
C PHE A 855 -14.51 -22.75 -1.71
N GLY A 856 -13.64 -23.47 -0.99
CA GLY A 856 -12.35 -23.97 -1.49
C GLY A 856 -12.36 -25.42 -1.97
N LEU A 857 -13.52 -26.07 -1.92
CA LEU A 857 -13.69 -27.48 -2.28
C LEU A 857 -14.48 -27.61 -3.59
N ASP A 858 -14.11 -26.82 -4.60
CA ASP A 858 -14.65 -26.86 -5.97
C ASP A 858 -13.81 -27.76 -6.90
N GLY A 859 -12.55 -28.04 -6.55
CA GLY A 859 -11.62 -28.86 -7.32
C GLY A 859 -10.62 -28.05 -8.15
N ASP A 860 -10.70 -26.72 -8.09
CA ASP A 860 -9.71 -25.83 -8.71
C ASP A 860 -8.51 -25.68 -7.77
N PRO A 861 -7.30 -26.14 -8.16
CA PRO A 861 -6.11 -26.02 -7.33
C PRO A 861 -5.64 -24.58 -7.14
N SER A 862 -6.15 -23.62 -7.92
CA SER A 862 -5.84 -22.19 -7.78
C SER A 862 -6.82 -21.45 -6.86
N ASN A 863 -7.90 -22.11 -6.42
CA ASN A 863 -8.92 -21.48 -5.59
C ASN A 863 -8.29 -20.95 -4.27
N PRO A 864 -8.40 -19.64 -3.98
CA PRO A 864 -7.75 -19.04 -2.82
C PRO A 864 -8.30 -19.52 -1.47
N HIS A 865 -9.46 -20.18 -1.44
CA HIS A 865 -10.06 -20.82 -0.27
C HIS A 865 -9.70 -22.31 -0.14
N GLY A 866 -9.00 -22.88 -1.12
CA GLY A 866 -8.42 -24.21 -1.02
C GLY A 866 -7.37 -24.25 0.09
N ILE A 867 -7.40 -25.31 0.91
CA ILE A 867 -6.60 -25.39 2.15
C ILE A 867 -5.08 -25.21 1.90
N ASP A 868 -4.59 -25.69 0.76
CA ASP A 868 -3.18 -25.60 0.36
C ASP A 868 -2.77 -24.18 -0.08
N ASN A 869 -3.75 -23.33 -0.42
CA ASN A 869 -3.55 -21.93 -0.83
C ASN A 869 -3.73 -20.94 0.33
N HIS A 870 -4.02 -21.42 1.53
CA HIS A 870 -4.10 -20.56 2.71
C HIS A 870 -2.72 -19.98 3.05
N VAL A 871 -2.71 -18.71 3.46
CA VAL A 871 -1.49 -17.98 3.83
C VAL A 871 -1.48 -17.66 5.33
N PRO A 872 -0.31 -17.54 5.99
CA PRO A 872 -0.26 -17.28 7.44
C PRO A 872 -1.04 -16.05 7.90
N LEU A 873 -0.98 -14.93 7.16
CA LEU A 873 -1.74 -13.71 7.44
C LEU A 873 -3.17 -13.80 6.89
N SER A 874 -3.95 -14.73 7.44
CA SER A 874 -5.37 -14.89 7.12
C SER A 874 -6.12 -15.54 8.28
N VAL A 875 -7.45 -15.47 8.23
CA VAL A 875 -8.34 -16.17 9.18
C VAL A 875 -9.15 -17.22 8.43
N ALA A 876 -9.00 -18.47 8.83
CA ALA A 876 -9.72 -19.61 8.24
C ALA A 876 -11.05 -19.86 8.95
N TYR A 877 -12.05 -20.24 8.17
CA TYR A 877 -13.40 -20.61 8.60
C TYR A 877 -13.82 -21.90 7.89
N THR A 878 -14.67 -22.70 8.52
CA THR A 878 -15.44 -23.72 7.79
C THR A 878 -16.51 -23.04 6.92
N GLY A 879 -17.33 -22.20 7.57
CA GLY A 879 -18.32 -21.30 6.99
C GLY A 879 -18.45 -20.02 7.82
N THR A 880 -19.15 -19.01 7.32
CA THR A 880 -19.48 -17.78 8.06
C THR A 880 -20.92 -17.85 8.59
N HIS A 881 -21.44 -16.74 9.12
CA HIS A 881 -22.86 -16.65 9.51
C HIS A 881 -23.81 -16.62 8.30
N ASP A 882 -23.33 -16.25 7.11
CA ASP A 882 -24.10 -16.25 5.85
C ASP A 882 -24.09 -17.60 5.14
N SER A 883 -23.13 -18.45 5.48
CA SER A 883 -23.00 -19.80 4.94
C SER A 883 -24.10 -20.74 5.46
N SER A 884 -24.38 -21.78 4.68
CA SER A 884 -25.00 -23.00 5.22
C SER A 884 -24.11 -23.58 6.34
N THR A 885 -24.70 -24.33 7.28
CA THR A 885 -23.84 -25.11 8.20
C THR A 885 -23.03 -26.10 7.38
N THR A 886 -21.86 -26.51 7.85
CA THR A 886 -21.01 -27.43 7.08
C THR A 886 -21.72 -28.75 6.80
N ARG A 887 -22.55 -29.21 7.73
CA ARG A 887 -23.40 -30.38 7.52
C ARG A 887 -24.46 -30.13 6.46
N GLY A 888 -25.18 -29.00 6.54
CA GLY A 888 -26.19 -28.63 5.55
C GLY A 888 -25.60 -28.50 4.15
N TRP A 889 -24.43 -27.86 4.04
CA TRP A 889 -23.68 -27.68 2.80
C TRP A 889 -23.29 -29.02 2.17
N TRP A 890 -22.79 -29.97 2.98
CA TRP A 890 -22.40 -31.30 2.49
C TRP A 890 -23.62 -32.16 2.11
N GLU A 891 -24.68 -32.13 2.93
CA GLU A 891 -25.91 -32.88 2.67
C GLU A 891 -26.65 -32.38 1.41
N ALA A 892 -26.46 -31.11 1.04
CA ALA A 892 -26.99 -30.53 -0.19
C ALA A 892 -26.27 -30.99 -1.47
N GLN A 893 -25.07 -31.57 -1.37
CA GLN A 893 -24.34 -32.08 -2.52
C GLN A 893 -24.96 -33.38 -3.05
N ASP A 894 -24.86 -33.63 -4.34
CA ASP A 894 -25.27 -34.93 -4.91
C ASP A 894 -24.30 -36.07 -4.50
N ALA A 895 -24.65 -37.31 -4.88
CA ALA A 895 -23.89 -38.48 -4.47
C ALA A 895 -22.50 -38.58 -5.14
N GLU A 896 -22.39 -38.10 -6.39
CA GLU A 896 -21.13 -38.08 -7.15
C GLU A 896 -20.17 -37.09 -6.48
N ARG A 897 -20.65 -35.87 -6.23
CA ARG A 897 -19.85 -34.83 -5.58
C ARG A 897 -19.41 -35.20 -4.17
N ARG A 898 -20.26 -35.87 -3.38
CA ARG A 898 -19.87 -36.37 -2.05
C ARG A 898 -18.76 -37.42 -2.12
N SER A 899 -18.81 -38.29 -3.13
CA SER A 899 -17.77 -39.30 -3.37
C SER A 899 -16.45 -38.64 -3.76
N GLU A 900 -16.48 -37.62 -4.64
CA GLU A 900 -15.28 -36.85 -5.04
C GLU A 900 -14.63 -36.13 -3.86
N LEU A 901 -15.44 -35.47 -3.02
CA LEU A 901 -14.95 -34.77 -1.83
C LEU A 901 -14.33 -35.72 -0.81
N GLY A 902 -14.81 -36.97 -0.74
CA GLY A 902 -14.25 -38.02 0.12
C GLY A 902 -14.21 -37.66 1.61
N LEU A 903 -15.11 -36.79 2.07
CA LEU A 903 -15.04 -36.18 3.41
C LEU A 903 -15.61 -37.06 4.53
N GLY A 904 -16.51 -37.99 4.23
CA GLY A 904 -17.11 -38.89 5.21
C GLY A 904 -18.31 -39.66 4.65
N GLU A 905 -18.80 -40.63 5.43
CA GLU A 905 -19.97 -41.45 5.06
C GLU A 905 -21.31 -40.73 5.33
N ASP A 906 -21.31 -39.75 6.25
CA ASP A 906 -22.45 -38.91 6.60
C ASP A 906 -22.05 -37.46 6.87
N GLY A 907 -23.04 -36.57 6.98
CA GLY A 907 -22.83 -35.14 7.16
C GLY A 907 -22.13 -34.77 8.48
N ARG A 908 -22.30 -35.56 9.55
CA ARG A 908 -21.62 -35.32 10.84
C ARG A 908 -20.13 -35.65 10.73
N THR A 909 -19.80 -36.76 10.09
CA THR A 909 -18.42 -37.19 9.85
C THR A 909 -17.71 -36.23 8.90
N ALA A 910 -18.40 -35.79 7.82
CA ALA A 910 -17.88 -34.78 6.91
C ALA A 910 -17.61 -33.44 7.63
N THR A 911 -18.56 -32.98 8.47
CA THR A 911 -18.39 -31.77 9.29
C THR A 911 -17.18 -31.88 10.20
N ARG A 912 -17.03 -33.01 10.91
CA ARG A 912 -15.89 -33.22 11.80
C ARG A 912 -14.56 -33.22 11.06
N ARG A 913 -14.52 -33.77 9.84
CA ARG A 913 -13.32 -33.73 8.99
C ARG A 913 -13.01 -32.32 8.52
N MET A 914 -14.00 -31.56 8.07
CA MET A 914 -13.81 -30.16 7.66
C MET A 914 -13.38 -29.26 8.81
N VAL A 915 -13.89 -29.47 10.03
CA VAL A 915 -13.39 -28.79 11.24
C VAL A 915 -11.89 -29.07 11.44
N ARG A 916 -11.46 -30.33 11.33
CA ARG A 916 -10.04 -30.70 11.43
C ARG A 916 -9.19 -30.12 10.32
N MET A 917 -9.71 -30.08 9.09
CA MET A 917 -9.05 -29.44 7.94
C MET A 917 -8.87 -27.93 8.17
N ALA A 918 -9.90 -27.23 8.64
CA ALA A 918 -9.80 -25.82 8.97
C ALA A 918 -8.77 -25.58 10.10
N LEU A 919 -8.72 -26.46 11.10
CA LEU A 919 -7.71 -26.43 12.17
C LEU A 919 -6.30 -26.76 11.65
N SER A 920 -6.12 -27.52 10.57
CA SER A 920 -4.80 -27.76 9.98
C SER A 920 -4.31 -26.64 9.06
N SER A 921 -5.12 -25.59 8.82
CA SER A 921 -4.75 -24.44 7.99
C SER A 921 -3.40 -23.82 8.39
N THR A 922 -2.74 -23.15 7.44
CA THR A 922 -1.56 -22.30 7.73
C THR A 922 -1.93 -20.97 8.38
N SER A 923 -3.18 -20.50 8.22
CA SER A 923 -3.76 -19.28 8.80
C SER A 923 -3.45 -19.13 10.29
N PHE A 924 -3.15 -17.91 10.74
CA PHE A 924 -2.87 -17.67 12.16
C PHE A 924 -4.11 -17.97 13.02
N TRP A 925 -5.32 -17.58 12.61
CA TRP A 925 -6.56 -18.00 13.29
C TRP A 925 -7.41 -18.93 12.45
N THR A 926 -8.07 -19.86 13.14
CA THR A 926 -9.15 -20.68 12.61
C THR A 926 -10.38 -20.44 13.49
N ILE A 927 -11.47 -19.93 12.93
CA ILE A 927 -12.71 -19.62 13.64
C ILE A 927 -13.81 -20.56 13.15
N LEU A 928 -14.42 -21.30 14.07
CA LEU A 928 -15.42 -22.31 13.78
C LEU A 928 -16.81 -21.83 14.24
N PRO A 929 -17.84 -21.80 13.37
CA PRO A 929 -19.22 -21.66 13.83
C PRO A 929 -19.56 -22.73 14.87
N VAL A 930 -20.21 -22.35 15.97
CA VAL A 930 -20.57 -23.32 17.02
C VAL A 930 -21.52 -24.40 16.50
N GLN A 931 -22.32 -24.10 15.48
CA GLN A 931 -23.13 -25.07 14.75
C GLN A 931 -22.31 -26.23 14.18
N ASP A 932 -21.11 -25.94 13.65
CA ASP A 932 -20.22 -26.94 13.09
C ASP A 932 -19.49 -27.73 14.18
N VAL A 933 -19.18 -27.09 15.31
CA VAL A 933 -18.66 -27.79 16.51
C VAL A 933 -19.67 -28.84 17.00
N LEU A 934 -20.97 -28.52 16.92
CA LEU A 934 -22.07 -29.40 17.29
C LEU A 934 -22.52 -30.36 16.18
N GLY A 935 -22.04 -30.18 14.94
CA GLY A 935 -22.45 -30.97 13.77
C GLY A 935 -23.94 -30.84 13.42
N LEU A 936 -24.51 -29.64 13.56
CA LEU A 936 -25.92 -29.33 13.26
C LEU A 936 -26.15 -29.08 11.77
N GLY A 937 -27.35 -29.41 11.28
CA GLY A 937 -27.76 -29.16 9.90
C GLY A 937 -28.26 -27.73 9.67
N ASP A 938 -28.83 -27.48 8.50
CA ASP A 938 -29.28 -26.15 8.09
C ASP A 938 -30.46 -25.60 8.91
N GLU A 939 -31.08 -26.41 9.77
CA GLU A 939 -31.99 -25.93 10.83
C GLU A 939 -31.31 -24.96 11.82
N ALA A 940 -29.97 -24.97 11.87
CA ALA A 940 -29.16 -24.12 12.71
C ALA A 940 -28.47 -22.96 11.95
N ARG A 941 -28.78 -22.79 10.66
CA ARG A 941 -28.21 -21.71 9.84
C ARG A 941 -28.54 -20.34 10.43
N MET A 942 -27.54 -19.47 10.50
CA MET A 942 -27.70 -18.15 11.11
C MET A 942 -28.39 -17.16 10.18
N ASN A 943 -27.91 -17.03 8.93
CA ASN A 943 -28.50 -16.15 7.94
C ASN A 943 -28.54 -16.81 6.56
N ARG A 944 -29.58 -16.50 5.79
CA ARG A 944 -29.67 -16.78 4.35
C ARG A 944 -29.72 -15.43 3.62
N PRO A 945 -28.61 -15.01 2.98
CA PRO A 945 -28.59 -13.75 2.23
C PRO A 945 -29.74 -13.66 1.21
N GLY A 946 -30.31 -12.47 1.07
CA GLY A 946 -31.43 -12.21 0.16
C GLY A 946 -32.82 -12.58 0.68
N THR A 947 -32.98 -13.01 1.94
CA THR A 947 -34.29 -13.29 2.55
C THR A 947 -34.61 -12.34 3.71
N LEU A 948 -35.89 -12.06 3.93
CA LEU A 948 -36.38 -11.14 4.98
C LEU A 948 -36.83 -11.83 6.29
N GLY A 949 -36.96 -13.16 6.30
CA GLY A 949 -37.56 -13.90 7.41
C GLY A 949 -36.80 -15.16 7.78
N GLY A 950 -36.82 -15.52 9.06
CA GLY A 950 -36.16 -16.71 9.60
C GLY A 950 -34.65 -16.59 9.81
N ASN A 951 -34.08 -15.39 9.66
CA ASN A 951 -32.66 -15.11 9.87
C ASN A 951 -32.41 -14.63 11.30
N TRP A 952 -31.19 -14.84 11.81
CA TRP A 952 -30.72 -14.38 13.12
C TRP A 952 -31.48 -14.96 14.31
N VAL A 953 -32.28 -16.01 14.08
CA VAL A 953 -33.16 -16.62 15.10
C VAL A 953 -32.55 -17.83 15.80
N TRP A 954 -31.47 -18.41 15.27
CA TRP A 954 -30.87 -19.60 15.87
C TRP A 954 -30.28 -19.28 17.25
N ARG A 955 -30.53 -20.17 18.21
CA ARG A 955 -29.94 -20.14 19.55
C ARG A 955 -29.25 -21.45 19.85
N LEU A 956 -28.20 -21.36 20.67
CA LEU A 956 -27.53 -22.51 21.23
C LEU A 956 -28.56 -23.36 22.02
N PRO A 957 -28.73 -24.65 21.68
CA PRO A 957 -29.61 -25.52 22.43
C PRO A 957 -29.09 -25.65 23.87
N LYS A 958 -30.02 -25.74 24.81
CA LYS A 958 -29.69 -25.82 26.23
C LYS A 958 -28.78 -27.03 26.49
N ASP A 959 -27.72 -26.81 27.29
CA ASP A 959 -26.77 -27.85 27.69
C ASP A 959 -26.04 -28.55 26.51
N ALA A 960 -26.05 -27.98 25.29
CA ALA A 960 -25.45 -28.61 24.10
C ALA A 960 -23.92 -28.66 24.10
N LEU A 961 -23.27 -27.76 24.86
CA LEU A 961 -21.81 -27.69 25.00
C LEU A 961 -21.33 -28.58 26.15
N ASP A 962 -21.65 -29.88 26.06
CA ASP A 962 -21.37 -30.86 27.10
C ASP A 962 -19.89 -31.30 27.16
N GLU A 963 -19.55 -32.11 28.17
CA GLU A 963 -18.17 -32.59 28.38
C GLU A 963 -17.62 -33.38 27.17
N PRO A 964 -18.36 -34.32 26.54
CA PRO A 964 -17.91 -34.99 25.32
C PRO A 964 -17.53 -34.03 24.17
N ILE A 965 -18.39 -33.06 23.84
CA ILE A 965 -18.12 -32.08 22.77
C ILE A 965 -16.90 -31.23 23.12
N THR A 966 -16.84 -30.75 24.37
CA THR A 966 -15.74 -29.92 24.88
C THR A 966 -14.40 -30.64 24.79
N LYS A 967 -14.35 -31.90 25.25
CA LYS A 967 -13.14 -32.71 25.22
C LYS A 967 -12.69 -33.01 23.79
N ALA A 968 -13.63 -33.40 22.92
CA ALA A 968 -13.32 -33.68 21.52
C ALA A 968 -12.76 -32.44 20.80
N LEU A 969 -13.35 -31.26 21.02
CA LEU A 969 -12.84 -30.02 20.44
C LEU A 969 -11.45 -29.67 20.99
N ARG A 970 -11.24 -29.78 22.31
CA ARG A 970 -9.94 -29.55 22.95
C ARG A 970 -8.85 -30.45 22.35
N GLU A 971 -9.13 -31.74 22.16
CA GLU A 971 -8.19 -32.69 21.56
C GLU A 971 -7.81 -32.28 20.12
N ASP A 972 -8.79 -31.93 19.28
CA ASP A 972 -8.52 -31.48 17.91
C ASP A 972 -7.70 -30.18 17.88
N ILE A 973 -8.00 -29.20 18.76
CA ILE A 973 -7.26 -27.93 18.88
C ILE A 973 -5.81 -28.17 19.34
N MET A 974 -5.61 -29.05 20.34
CA MET A 974 -4.29 -29.41 20.85
C MET A 974 -3.45 -30.11 19.77
N ASN A 975 -4.04 -31.09 19.07
CA ASN A 975 -3.38 -31.81 17.99
C ASN A 975 -2.97 -30.90 16.82
N ALA A 976 -3.77 -29.86 16.54
CA ALA A 976 -3.45 -28.84 15.55
C ALA A 976 -2.41 -27.81 16.01
N GLY A 977 -1.93 -27.88 17.27
CA GLY A 977 -0.99 -26.90 17.82
C GLY A 977 -1.57 -25.50 17.99
N ARG A 978 -2.90 -25.39 18.13
CA ARG A 978 -3.66 -24.13 18.20
C ARG A 978 -4.21 -23.80 19.57
N ALA A 979 -3.90 -24.64 20.56
CA ALA A 979 -4.32 -24.41 21.92
C ALA A 979 -3.65 -23.17 22.51
N LYS A 980 -4.37 -22.48 23.39
CA LYS A 980 -3.81 -21.45 24.24
C LYS A 980 -2.62 -22.03 25.03
N ARG A 981 -1.40 -21.53 24.79
CA ARG A 981 -0.24 -21.85 25.65
C ARG A 981 -0.53 -21.27 27.05
N ALA A 982 -0.33 -22.10 28.07
CA ALA A 982 -0.64 -21.81 29.48
C ALA A 982 0.11 -20.59 30.00
#